data_AF-A0A9N8ZEJ4-F1
#
_entry.id   AF-A0A9N8ZEJ4-F1
#
_cell.length_a   1.000
_cell.length_b   1.000
_cell.length_c   1.000
_cell.angle_alpha   90.00
_cell.angle_beta   90.00
_cell.angle_gamma   90.00
#
_symmetry.space_group_name_H-M   'P 1'
#
loop_
_entity.id
_entity.type
_entity.pdbx_description
1 polymer ?
#
loop_
_entity_poly.entity_id
_entity_poly.type
_entity_poly.pdbx_seq_one_letter_code
_entity_poly.pdbx_strand_id
1 'polypeptide(L)'
;MNSEEPNFTSFSPPPPVNNNSSATTAKTSPTTPHQRPSSHTGLSTIVKAQISFLLSTLTADNYAQKVAEIDSLIEQHGHDIYFHLLRRLLIANQSKIFNTGNRSNSEVIIYSSLDYRLLIDKVKQSASNPTLSAVFCDALNSIDNIDSFRNFDLNRFLDQVGLNPVEKVSLSISLLSATKKEIEEKEIITNNFDPLVEALQDPSIQRNTSHQLLHHLLVFFKSYQAESLSIATQQLDAPAEAARSKFASKPVPLVLLPLLNNNKAITASDFSQVKMEDNTTITTTNSNVSLAKVMLDMGYSCCESPTAVRNLLGQFGDSGNAIQEKDVAQVLGMMAGTPTESQNAGNMPWNPNAEASETQRKESWDVETFVDTLIELQPNLNWVKIYQELDYPEFFISDIKGLDILLKAFKAAVKEQQHFPLNVFWGRWANITGQFSVLRCISNAPVEIFNINEMRTRRVLTMEDFVTSGANVKSLAPMLTSQSWNSLDFIETLIKLADSEFFEKVRDLFDKASKQTPELVVLGLAQVPKPWSSIHQELINKLLSMFLISHSSSTLVLTRLWQVNPNLFIEGCLDLYKKDAMHISRILDIAQDLKILPQLLQVQQFVFTIDLAALASRREYLNLEKWLQDNIAEYGDPFIHDCLDFLHSKMGMETTRDTNGNNFSSVRLSMEVAAIFLKILLNR
;
A
#
# COMPACT_ATOMS: atom_id res chain seq x y z
N MET A 1 -62.70 -25.41 -20.16
CA MET A 1 -62.57 -26.74 -19.50
C MET A 1 -61.22 -26.76 -18.80
N ASN A 2 -61.08 -27.54 -17.74
CA ASN A 2 -60.27 -27.13 -16.60
C ASN A 2 -58.77 -27.45 -16.74
N SER A 3 -57.96 -26.59 -16.13
CA SER A 3 -56.65 -26.92 -15.56
C SER A 3 -56.82 -27.40 -14.11
N GLU A 4 -55.95 -28.28 -13.63
CA GLU A 4 -55.95 -28.76 -12.23
C GLU A 4 -54.58 -28.58 -11.58
N GLU A 5 -54.59 -28.12 -10.33
CA GLU A 5 -53.49 -28.22 -9.36
C GLU A 5 -53.95 -29.11 -8.19
N PRO A 6 -53.07 -29.93 -7.57
CA PRO A 6 -53.39 -30.66 -6.36
C PRO A 6 -53.11 -29.85 -5.07
N ASN A 7 -54.02 -29.94 -4.10
CA ASN A 7 -53.99 -29.17 -2.84
C ASN A 7 -53.15 -29.79 -1.71
N PHE A 8 -52.66 -28.93 -0.80
CA PHE A 8 -52.30 -29.32 0.58
C PHE A 8 -53.55 -29.52 1.44
N THR A 9 -53.42 -30.27 2.55
CA THR A 9 -54.48 -30.42 3.57
C THR A 9 -53.99 -30.01 4.96
N SER A 10 -54.93 -29.61 5.82
CA SER A 10 -54.73 -29.06 7.17
C SER A 10 -55.79 -29.61 8.14
N PHE A 11 -55.56 -29.55 9.46
CA PHE A 11 -56.64 -29.68 10.46
C PHE A 11 -56.31 -29.07 11.85
N SER A 12 -57.37 -28.65 12.55
CA SER A 12 -57.48 -28.10 13.93
C SER A 12 -59.00 -28.17 14.31
N PRO A 13 -59.56 -27.68 15.46
CA PRO A 13 -58.98 -26.98 16.64
C PRO A 13 -59.41 -27.57 18.05
N PRO A 14 -60.18 -26.94 19.01
CA PRO A 14 -59.85 -26.93 20.48
C PRO A 14 -61.08 -27.26 21.42
N PRO A 15 -61.26 -26.77 22.70
CA PRO A 15 -60.43 -26.19 23.79
C PRO A 15 -60.44 -27.10 25.08
N PRO A 16 -60.97 -26.83 26.33
CA PRO A 16 -61.14 -25.63 27.20
C PRO A 16 -60.89 -25.74 28.77
N VAL A 17 -60.48 -24.63 29.40
CA VAL A 17 -60.99 -24.00 30.69
C VAL A 17 -60.64 -24.52 32.13
N ASN A 18 -59.89 -23.67 32.88
CA ASN A 18 -59.94 -23.24 34.32
C ASN A 18 -59.73 -24.24 35.51
N ASN A 19 -59.35 -23.84 36.76
CA ASN A 19 -59.11 -22.51 37.38
C ASN A 19 -58.15 -22.51 38.62
N ASN A 20 -57.67 -21.32 39.04
CA ASN A 20 -57.15 -20.92 40.39
C ASN A 20 -55.82 -21.56 40.94
N SER A 21 -54.98 -20.89 41.75
CA SER A 21 -54.81 -19.45 42.07
C SER A 21 -53.49 -19.11 42.84
N SER A 22 -53.10 -17.82 42.86
CA SER A 22 -52.23 -17.08 43.83
C SER A 22 -50.72 -16.81 43.57
N ALA A 23 -50.31 -15.59 43.97
CA ALA A 23 -49.00 -15.10 44.46
C ALA A 23 -47.74 -14.89 43.54
N THR A 24 -47.60 -13.66 43.03
CA THR A 24 -46.40 -12.76 43.09
C THR A 24 -44.96 -13.17 42.65
N THR A 25 -44.49 -12.45 41.61
CA THR A 25 -43.14 -11.84 41.44
C THR A 25 -41.84 -12.66 41.51
N ALA A 26 -41.28 -12.98 40.33
CA ALA A 26 -39.92 -12.60 39.90
C ALA A 26 -39.71 -12.99 38.42
N LYS A 27 -38.89 -12.26 37.65
CA LYS A 27 -38.45 -12.67 36.28
C LYS A 27 -36.93 -12.67 36.20
N THR A 28 -36.35 -13.82 35.86
CA THR A 28 -34.91 -14.01 35.63
C THR A 28 -34.54 -13.84 34.16
N SER A 29 -33.33 -13.31 33.90
CA SER A 29 -32.80 -13.03 32.57
C SER A 29 -32.42 -14.30 31.78
N PRO A 30 -32.52 -14.29 30.44
CA PRO A 30 -31.79 -15.22 29.59
C PRO A 30 -30.31 -14.79 29.48
N THR A 31 -29.39 -15.75 29.46
CA THR A 31 -27.94 -15.51 29.36
C THR A 31 -27.50 -15.12 27.95
N THR A 32 -26.65 -14.09 27.86
CA THR A 32 -25.92 -13.73 26.64
C THR A 32 -24.72 -14.65 26.39
N PRO A 33 -24.32 -14.90 25.13
CA PRO A 33 -23.06 -15.55 24.82
C PRO A 33 -21.89 -14.59 25.08
N HIS A 34 -21.10 -14.84 26.12
CA HIS A 34 -19.86 -14.09 26.34
C HIS A 34 -18.85 -14.33 25.22
N GLN A 35 -18.66 -13.35 24.34
CA GLN A 35 -17.37 -13.18 23.68
C GLN A 35 -16.31 -12.94 24.77
N ARG A 36 -15.21 -13.70 24.71
CA ARG A 36 -14.05 -13.45 25.58
C ARG A 36 -13.31 -12.21 25.06
N PRO A 37 -12.83 -11.30 25.92
CA PRO A 37 -11.88 -10.29 25.48
C PRO A 37 -10.62 -10.97 24.92
N SER A 38 -10.01 -10.38 23.90
CA SER A 38 -8.81 -10.91 23.27
C SER A 38 -7.63 -10.87 24.26
N SER A 39 -7.07 -12.05 24.57
CA SER A 39 -6.02 -12.22 25.60
C SER A 39 -4.75 -11.39 25.34
N HIS A 40 -4.50 -11.00 24.09
CA HIS A 40 -3.33 -10.23 23.69
C HIS A 40 -3.30 -8.79 24.21
N THR A 41 -4.46 -8.12 24.37
CA THR A 41 -4.49 -6.71 24.83
C THR A 41 -4.16 -6.61 26.32
N GLY A 42 -4.76 -7.47 27.14
CA GLY A 42 -4.42 -7.59 28.57
C GLY A 42 -2.95 -7.99 28.78
N LEU A 43 -2.44 -8.93 27.99
CA LEU A 43 -1.03 -9.35 28.04
C LEU A 43 -0.08 -8.19 27.70
N SER A 44 -0.35 -7.43 26.63
CA SER A 44 0.45 -6.25 26.26
C SER A 44 0.52 -5.22 27.38
N THR A 45 -0.60 -4.95 28.06
CA THR A 45 -0.65 -4.03 29.21
C THR A 45 0.16 -4.55 30.41
N ILE A 46 0.11 -5.86 30.70
CA ILE A 46 0.92 -6.48 31.76
C ILE A 46 2.42 -6.38 31.45
N VAL A 47 2.84 -6.65 30.21
CA VAL A 47 4.25 -6.56 29.78
C VAL A 47 4.76 -5.11 29.84
N LYS A 48 3.95 -4.13 29.44
CA LYS A 48 4.25 -2.69 29.56
C LYS A 48 4.40 -2.28 31.04
N ALA A 49 3.58 -2.82 31.94
CA ALA A 49 3.72 -2.62 33.38
C ALA A 49 4.98 -3.31 33.95
N GLN A 50 5.33 -4.52 33.48
CA GLN A 50 6.57 -5.20 33.87
C GLN A 50 7.79 -4.36 33.48
N ILE A 51 7.95 -3.95 32.21
CA ILE A 51 9.06 -3.06 31.78
C ILE A 51 9.09 -1.77 32.59
N SER A 52 7.93 -1.18 32.89
CA SER A 52 7.84 0.01 33.73
C SER A 52 8.43 -0.20 35.14
N PHE A 53 8.26 -1.40 35.71
CA PHE A 53 8.83 -1.83 37.00
C PHE A 53 10.31 -2.22 36.90
N LEU A 54 10.74 -2.86 35.81
CA LEU A 54 12.15 -3.20 35.58
C LEU A 54 13.00 -1.93 35.47
N LEU A 55 12.52 -0.92 34.74
CA LEU A 55 13.18 0.39 34.66
C LEU A 55 13.24 1.11 36.01
N SER A 56 12.18 1.07 36.82
CA SER A 56 12.16 1.71 38.14
C SER A 56 12.95 0.95 39.21
N THR A 57 13.53 -0.21 38.89
CA THR A 57 14.34 -1.03 39.80
C THR A 57 15.77 -1.25 39.31
N LEU A 58 16.22 -0.53 38.27
CA LEU A 58 17.60 -0.57 37.77
C LEU A 58 18.60 -0.12 38.85
N THR A 59 19.57 -0.98 39.14
CA THR A 59 20.75 -0.72 39.98
C THR A 59 22.00 -1.22 39.28
N ALA A 60 23.19 -0.79 39.72
CA ALA A 60 24.44 -1.18 39.05
C ALA A 60 24.64 -2.70 39.04
N ASP A 61 24.29 -3.37 40.14
CA ASP A 61 24.46 -4.80 40.34
C ASP A 61 23.46 -5.65 39.53
N ASN A 62 22.24 -5.15 39.30
CA ASN A 62 21.19 -5.88 38.57
C ASN A 62 21.09 -5.51 37.08
N TYR A 63 21.82 -4.50 36.60
CA TYR A 63 21.65 -3.91 35.26
C TYR A 63 21.67 -4.95 34.14
N ALA A 64 22.71 -5.80 34.06
CA ALA A 64 22.84 -6.78 32.99
C ALA A 64 21.69 -7.81 32.99
N GLN A 65 21.24 -8.25 34.16
CA GLN A 65 20.09 -9.16 34.29
C GLN A 65 18.79 -8.45 33.87
N LYS A 66 18.60 -7.19 34.26
CA LYS A 66 17.37 -6.44 33.96
C LYS A 66 17.27 -6.01 32.51
N VAL A 67 18.39 -5.68 31.85
CA VAL A 67 18.42 -5.43 30.41
C VAL A 67 18.14 -6.73 29.63
N ALA A 68 18.73 -7.86 30.02
CA ALA A 68 18.41 -9.15 29.40
C ALA A 68 16.93 -9.57 29.59
N GLU A 69 16.33 -9.27 30.74
CA GLU A 69 14.89 -9.48 30.97
C GLU A 69 14.02 -8.58 30.06
N ILE A 70 14.37 -7.29 29.93
CA ILE A 70 13.71 -6.34 29.02
C ILE A 70 13.82 -6.82 27.56
N ASP A 71 15.00 -7.27 27.14
CA ASP A 71 15.24 -7.71 25.76
C ASP A 71 14.50 -9.01 25.43
N SER A 72 14.43 -9.97 26.37
CA SER A 72 13.60 -11.17 26.17
C SER A 72 12.10 -10.85 26.09
N LEU A 73 11.61 -9.83 26.81
CA LEU A 73 10.22 -9.36 26.69
C LEU A 73 9.96 -8.67 25.33
N ILE A 74 10.96 -7.99 24.75
CA ILE A 74 10.87 -7.41 23.40
C ILE A 74 10.83 -8.54 22.35
N GLU A 75 11.69 -9.55 22.45
CA GLU A 75 11.72 -10.69 21.53
C GLU A 75 10.40 -11.50 21.56
N GLN A 76 9.80 -11.67 22.74
CA GLN A 76 8.56 -12.45 22.90
C GLN A 76 7.27 -11.69 22.49
N HIS A 77 7.30 -10.35 22.46
CA HIS A 77 6.10 -9.53 22.30
C HIS A 77 6.17 -8.44 21.22
N GLY A 78 7.32 -8.29 20.55
CA GLY A 78 7.46 -7.51 19.33
C GLY A 78 7.57 -5.99 19.50
N HIS A 79 7.47 -5.28 18.38
CA HIS A 79 7.86 -3.87 18.27
C HIS A 79 7.02 -2.91 19.12
N ASP A 80 5.74 -3.21 19.41
CA ASP A 80 4.89 -2.45 20.34
C ASP A 80 5.50 -2.25 21.74
N ILE A 81 6.28 -3.25 22.18
CA ILE A 81 6.94 -3.27 23.48
C ILE A 81 8.26 -2.48 23.43
N TYR A 82 8.97 -2.57 22.30
CA TYR A 82 10.16 -1.75 22.03
C TYR A 82 9.82 -0.26 21.90
N PHE A 83 8.73 0.08 21.19
CA PHE A 83 8.15 1.43 21.13
C PHE A 83 7.84 1.97 22.52
N HIS A 84 7.18 1.16 23.37
CA HIS A 84 6.86 1.58 24.74
C HIS A 84 8.11 1.85 25.58
N LEU A 85 9.14 1.00 25.47
CA LEU A 85 10.44 1.20 26.10
C LEU A 85 11.08 2.52 25.64
N LEU A 86 11.22 2.72 24.33
CA LEU A 86 11.86 3.91 23.76
C LEU A 86 11.14 5.20 24.15
N ARG A 87 9.80 5.27 23.98
CA ARG A 87 8.98 6.42 24.40
C ARG A 87 9.16 6.73 25.88
N ARG A 88 9.16 5.71 26.74
CA ARG A 88 9.30 5.87 28.20
C ARG A 88 10.70 6.33 28.59
N LEU A 89 11.74 5.80 27.94
CA LEU A 89 13.13 6.21 28.16
C LEU A 89 13.38 7.66 27.70
N LEU A 90 12.85 8.07 26.54
CA LEU A 90 12.97 9.46 26.05
C LEU A 90 12.34 10.45 27.04
N ILE A 91 11.09 10.21 27.47
CA ILE A 91 10.38 11.07 28.43
C ILE A 91 11.11 11.12 29.78
N ALA A 92 11.55 9.99 30.31
CA ALA A 92 12.25 9.93 31.60
C ALA A 92 13.61 10.67 31.58
N ASN A 93 14.23 10.81 30.41
CA ASN A 93 15.55 11.42 30.24
C ASN A 93 15.51 12.86 29.67
N GLN A 94 14.33 13.46 29.49
CA GLN A 94 14.18 14.79 28.88
C GLN A 94 15.16 15.84 29.43
N SER A 95 15.30 15.96 30.75
CA SER A 95 16.19 16.95 31.38
C SER A 95 17.67 16.75 31.05
N LYS A 96 18.11 15.53 30.75
CA LYS A 96 19.49 15.19 30.34
C LYS A 96 19.71 15.50 28.85
N ILE A 97 18.70 15.26 28.03
CA ILE A 97 18.68 15.56 26.58
C ILE A 97 18.80 17.08 26.33
N PHE A 98 18.01 17.88 27.05
CA PHE A 98 17.96 19.34 26.85
C PHE A 98 19.07 20.13 27.55
N ASN A 99 19.50 19.73 28.76
CA ASN A 99 20.35 20.58 29.60
C ASN A 99 21.87 20.37 29.37
N THR A 100 22.35 20.69 28.18
CA THR A 100 23.79 20.58 27.82
C THR A 100 24.47 21.94 27.56
N GLY A 101 23.91 23.02 28.12
CA GLY A 101 24.42 24.40 27.95
C GLY A 101 25.60 24.80 28.85
N ASN A 102 25.65 24.29 30.09
CA ASN A 102 26.68 24.64 31.08
C ASN A 102 27.56 23.42 31.41
N ARG A 103 28.76 23.34 30.82
CA ARG A 103 29.75 22.30 31.14
C ARG A 103 30.54 22.69 32.40
N SER A 104 30.32 21.99 33.51
CA SER A 104 31.16 22.13 34.73
C SER A 104 31.08 20.92 35.67
N ASN A 105 32.11 20.07 35.63
CA ASN A 105 32.44 18.95 36.55
C ASN A 105 31.36 17.89 36.89
N SER A 106 30.12 18.04 36.46
CA SER A 106 29.01 17.10 36.68
C SER A 106 28.92 15.99 35.63
N GLU A 107 29.78 16.02 34.60
CA GLU A 107 29.75 15.11 33.44
C GLU A 107 29.76 13.63 33.87
N VAL A 108 30.55 13.24 34.88
CA VAL A 108 30.60 11.85 35.38
C VAL A 108 29.25 11.39 35.96
N ILE A 109 28.47 12.29 36.56
CA ILE A 109 27.20 11.94 37.23
C ILE A 109 26.06 11.84 36.22
N ILE A 110 26.00 12.72 35.22
CA ILE A 110 24.89 12.77 34.24
C ILE A 110 24.88 11.51 33.36
N TYR A 111 26.04 11.05 32.89
CA TYR A 111 26.15 9.80 32.10
C TYR A 111 26.09 8.52 32.95
N SER A 112 26.12 8.61 34.29
CA SER A 112 26.10 7.42 35.18
C SER A 112 24.70 6.86 35.43
N SER A 113 23.63 7.56 35.04
CA SER A 113 22.27 7.02 35.19
C SER A 113 22.03 5.85 34.22
N LEU A 114 21.65 4.72 34.77
CA LEU A 114 21.52 3.43 34.08
C LEU A 114 20.42 3.46 33.01
N ASP A 115 19.35 4.18 33.29
CA ASP A 115 18.23 4.50 32.42
C ASP A 115 18.63 5.36 31.21
N TYR A 116 19.55 6.32 31.38
CA TYR A 116 20.10 7.07 30.25
C TYR A 116 21.06 6.21 29.42
N ARG A 117 21.93 5.41 30.06
CA ARG A 117 22.79 4.46 29.33
C ARG A 117 21.98 3.50 28.47
N LEU A 118 20.90 2.94 29.03
CA LEU A 118 19.98 2.07 28.29
C LEU A 118 19.29 2.80 27.12
N LEU A 119 18.96 4.09 27.26
CA LEU A 119 18.48 4.90 26.14
C LEU A 119 19.53 4.98 25.02
N ILE A 120 20.78 5.31 25.34
CA ILE A 120 21.88 5.37 24.35
C ILE A 120 22.07 4.02 23.66
N ASP A 121 22.10 2.92 24.43
CA ASP A 121 22.26 1.55 23.89
C ASP A 121 21.10 1.17 22.95
N LYS A 122 19.86 1.55 23.27
CA LYS A 122 18.70 1.28 22.40
C LYS A 122 18.61 2.20 21.18
N VAL A 123 19.01 3.48 21.28
CA VAL A 123 19.10 4.34 20.08
C VAL A 123 20.18 3.82 19.12
N LYS A 124 21.30 3.27 19.63
CA LYS A 124 22.28 2.56 18.80
C LYS A 124 21.69 1.31 18.16
N GLN A 125 21.06 0.44 18.95
CA GLN A 125 20.41 -0.77 18.43
C GLN A 125 19.36 -0.47 17.34
N SER A 126 18.64 0.64 17.46
CA SER A 126 17.78 1.18 16.39
C SER A 126 18.59 1.64 15.18
N ALA A 127 19.57 2.53 15.35
CA ALA A 127 20.33 3.10 14.23
C ALA A 127 21.09 2.06 13.39
N SER A 128 21.55 0.95 13.98
CA SER A 128 22.21 -0.14 13.25
C SER A 128 21.24 -1.10 12.51
N ASN A 129 19.91 -0.94 12.68
CA ASN A 129 18.89 -1.80 12.07
C ASN A 129 17.66 -0.99 11.57
N PRO A 130 17.47 -0.83 10.25
CA PRO A 130 16.36 -0.05 9.67
C PRO A 130 14.95 -0.40 10.17
N THR A 131 14.67 -1.66 10.55
CA THR A 131 13.35 -2.02 11.08
C THR A 131 13.12 -1.50 12.50
N LEU A 132 14.18 -1.31 13.29
CA LEU A 132 14.15 -0.73 14.63
C LEU A 132 14.34 0.80 14.59
N SER A 133 14.95 1.35 13.53
CA SER A 133 14.92 2.79 13.23
C SER A 133 13.50 3.29 13.12
N ALA A 134 12.63 2.62 12.35
CA ALA A 134 11.22 3.02 12.20
C ALA A 134 10.48 3.10 13.55
N VAL A 135 10.67 2.10 14.43
CA VAL A 135 10.06 2.06 15.76
C VAL A 135 10.58 3.20 16.67
N PHE A 136 11.82 3.64 16.49
CA PHE A 136 12.35 4.85 17.14
C PHE A 136 11.75 6.14 16.56
N CYS A 137 11.54 6.20 15.23
CA CYS A 137 10.88 7.33 14.58
C CYS A 137 9.46 7.51 15.10
N ASP A 138 8.69 6.42 15.21
CA ASP A 138 7.36 6.41 15.82
C ASP A 138 7.41 6.85 17.28
N ALA A 139 8.37 6.35 18.07
CA ALA A 139 8.53 6.74 19.47
C ALA A 139 8.81 8.25 19.61
N LEU A 140 9.65 8.82 18.75
CA LEU A 140 9.99 10.25 18.72
C LEU A 140 8.81 11.12 18.24
N ASN A 141 8.17 10.75 17.12
CA ASN A 141 6.93 11.37 16.63
C ASN A 141 5.85 11.41 17.72
N SER A 142 5.72 10.33 18.50
CA SER A 142 4.71 10.23 19.54
C SER A 142 4.90 11.22 20.71
N ILE A 143 6.08 11.81 20.86
CA ILE A 143 6.40 12.80 21.91
C ILE A 143 6.58 14.24 21.40
N ASP A 144 6.52 14.49 20.08
CA ASP A 144 6.67 15.83 19.49
C ASP A 144 5.60 16.84 19.97
N ASN A 145 4.42 16.33 20.36
CA ASN A 145 3.34 17.13 20.94
C ASN A 145 3.51 17.45 22.44
N ILE A 146 4.58 16.99 23.10
CA ILE A 146 4.85 17.29 24.51
C ILE A 146 5.60 18.61 24.61
N ASP A 147 5.12 19.56 25.42
CA ASP A 147 5.68 20.92 25.50
C ASP A 147 7.18 20.97 25.80
N SER A 148 7.68 20.03 26.59
CA SER A 148 9.12 19.87 26.89
C SER A 148 9.98 19.51 25.67
N PHE A 149 9.39 18.99 24.59
CA PHE A 149 10.08 18.56 23.37
C PHE A 149 9.93 19.50 22.17
N ARG A 150 9.17 20.61 22.29
CA ARG A 150 8.95 21.59 21.20
C ARG A 150 10.25 22.16 20.59
N ASN A 151 11.34 22.21 21.38
CA ASN A 151 12.66 22.70 20.97
C ASN A 151 13.72 21.57 20.94
N PHE A 152 13.34 20.36 20.52
CA PHE A 152 14.25 19.22 20.39
C PHE A 152 15.20 19.37 19.19
N ASP A 153 16.49 19.57 19.51
CA ASP A 153 17.64 19.56 18.60
C ASP A 153 18.05 18.09 18.35
N LEU A 154 17.61 17.54 17.21
CA LEU A 154 17.85 16.15 16.85
C LEU A 154 19.34 15.91 16.59
N ASN A 155 19.98 16.81 15.83
CA ASN A 155 21.38 16.65 15.43
C ASN A 155 22.30 16.50 16.65
N ARG A 156 22.16 17.39 17.64
CA ARG A 156 22.93 17.36 18.89
C ARG A 156 22.57 16.18 19.80
N PHE A 157 21.36 15.65 19.73
CA PHE A 157 21.02 14.40 20.43
C PHE A 157 21.73 13.20 19.79
N LEU A 158 21.74 13.10 18.45
CA LEU A 158 22.46 12.03 17.74
C LEU A 158 23.98 12.07 17.99
N ASP A 159 24.56 13.27 18.13
CA ASP A 159 25.95 13.44 18.54
C ASP A 159 26.21 13.01 19.99
N GLN A 160 25.30 13.28 20.93
CA GLN A 160 25.39 12.79 22.31
C GLN A 160 25.30 11.26 22.41
N VAL A 161 24.52 10.62 21.53
CA VAL A 161 24.47 9.17 21.41
C VAL A 161 25.82 8.63 20.93
N GLY A 162 26.54 9.36 20.08
CA GLY A 162 27.78 8.89 19.48
C GLY A 162 27.52 7.73 18.51
N LEU A 163 26.62 7.98 17.56
CA LEU A 163 26.44 7.13 16.38
C LEU A 163 27.63 7.31 15.42
N ASN A 164 28.00 6.26 14.68
CA ASN A 164 28.92 6.44 13.55
C ASN A 164 28.17 7.03 12.32
N PRO A 165 28.86 7.56 11.28
CA PRO A 165 28.19 8.20 10.14
C PRO A 165 27.19 7.31 9.39
N VAL A 166 27.46 5.99 9.31
CA VAL A 166 26.57 5.00 8.68
C VAL A 166 25.26 4.87 9.46
N GLU A 167 25.34 4.81 10.78
CA GLU A 167 24.20 4.75 11.70
C GLU A 167 23.43 6.07 11.74
N LYS A 168 24.13 7.21 11.84
CA LYS A 168 23.53 8.54 11.90
C LYS A 168 22.72 8.84 10.64
N VAL A 169 23.30 8.66 9.46
CA VAL A 169 22.58 8.87 8.19
C VAL A 169 21.44 7.85 8.02
N SER A 170 21.63 6.57 8.36
CA SER A 170 20.56 5.58 8.25
C SER A 170 19.35 5.90 9.14
N LEU A 171 19.58 6.42 10.35
CA LEU A 171 18.50 6.82 11.26
C LEU A 171 17.81 8.09 10.77
N SER A 172 18.56 9.08 10.27
CA SER A 172 17.97 10.29 9.66
C SER A 172 17.16 10.01 8.40
N ILE A 173 17.52 9.02 7.59
CA ILE A 173 16.70 8.57 6.44
C ILE A 173 15.37 7.97 6.91
N SER A 174 15.40 7.15 7.97
CA SER A 174 14.17 6.60 8.57
C SER A 174 13.29 7.69 9.17
N LEU A 175 13.89 8.70 9.82
CA LEU A 175 13.17 9.86 10.35
C LEU A 175 12.54 10.68 9.22
N LEU A 176 13.29 11.03 8.18
CA LEU A 176 12.78 11.75 7.00
C LEU A 176 11.63 11.02 6.29
N SER A 177 11.56 9.69 6.42
CA SER A 177 10.48 8.86 5.87
C SER A 177 9.21 8.84 6.76
N ALA A 178 9.27 9.42 7.96
CA ALA A 178 8.26 9.27 9.02
C ALA A 178 7.86 10.59 9.71
N THR A 179 8.66 11.66 9.63
CA THR A 179 8.39 12.96 10.28
C THR A 179 7.69 13.94 9.32
N LYS A 180 7.11 15.01 9.87
CA LYS A 180 6.57 16.16 9.10
C LYS A 180 7.54 17.33 9.02
N LYS A 181 8.70 17.20 9.66
CA LYS A 181 9.83 18.11 9.59
C LYS A 181 10.78 17.47 8.59
N GLU A 182 10.98 18.07 7.43
CA GLU A 182 11.91 17.49 6.43
C GLU A 182 13.28 18.17 6.46
N ILE A 183 13.37 19.38 7.01
CA ILE A 183 14.48 20.30 6.77
C ILE A 183 15.71 19.90 7.62
N GLU A 184 15.52 19.66 8.91
CA GLU A 184 16.62 19.29 9.83
C GLU A 184 17.19 17.91 9.46
N GLU A 185 16.33 16.94 9.14
CA GLU A 185 16.72 15.60 8.70
C GLU A 185 17.48 15.63 7.36
N LYS A 186 17.04 16.43 6.38
CA LYS A 186 17.77 16.63 5.11
C LYS A 186 19.10 17.33 5.31
N GLU A 187 19.19 18.30 6.23
CA GLU A 187 20.44 18.96 6.60
C GLU A 187 21.40 17.96 7.28
N ILE A 188 20.93 17.13 8.22
CA ILE A 188 21.76 16.09 8.87
C ILE A 188 22.29 15.10 7.82
N ILE A 189 21.45 14.61 6.90
CA ILE A 189 21.89 13.69 5.84
C ILE A 189 22.95 14.35 4.94
N THR A 190 22.73 15.60 4.53
CA THR A 190 23.65 16.36 3.65
C THR A 190 24.99 16.60 4.35
N ASN A 191 24.98 17.10 5.59
CA ASN A 191 26.19 17.41 6.36
C ASN A 191 27.00 16.18 6.80
N ASN A 192 26.42 14.97 6.73
CA ASN A 192 27.10 13.71 7.05
C ASN A 192 27.39 12.84 5.80
N PHE A 193 27.23 13.39 4.58
CA PHE A 193 27.44 12.64 3.33
C PHE A 193 28.90 12.24 3.10
N ASP A 194 29.85 13.17 3.13
CA ASP A 194 31.27 12.82 2.96
C ASP A 194 31.81 11.93 4.12
N PRO A 195 31.47 12.19 5.41
CA PRO A 195 31.76 11.25 6.50
C PRO A 195 31.15 9.86 6.33
N LEU A 196 29.97 9.73 5.70
CA LEU A 196 29.39 8.43 5.34
C LEU A 196 30.24 7.72 4.27
N VAL A 197 30.66 8.43 3.22
CA VAL A 197 31.49 7.85 2.15
C VAL A 197 32.84 7.38 2.70
N GLU A 198 33.47 8.15 3.59
CA GLU A 198 34.71 7.74 4.30
C GLU A 198 34.46 6.53 5.23
N ALA A 199 33.42 6.57 6.07
CA ALA A 199 33.07 5.47 6.97
C ALA A 199 32.70 4.17 6.23
N LEU A 200 32.15 4.27 5.02
CA LEU A 200 31.89 3.11 4.15
C LEU A 200 33.17 2.54 3.50
N GLN A 201 34.31 3.23 3.54
CA GLN A 201 35.62 2.71 3.10
C GLN A 201 36.42 2.07 4.25
N ASP A 202 36.15 2.43 5.52
CA ASP A 202 36.86 1.88 6.69
C ASP A 202 36.63 0.36 6.85
N PRO A 203 37.67 -0.50 6.76
CA PRO A 203 37.55 -1.95 6.88
C PRO A 203 37.09 -2.45 8.26
N SER A 204 37.02 -1.59 9.29
CA SER A 204 36.49 -1.90 10.62
C SER A 204 34.97 -1.65 10.67
N ILE A 205 34.52 -0.47 10.23
CA ILE A 205 33.09 -0.11 10.14
C ILE A 205 32.37 -1.04 9.16
N GLN A 206 32.98 -1.32 8.00
CA GLN A 206 32.46 -2.25 7.00
C GLN A 206 32.11 -3.64 7.57
N ARG A 207 32.83 -4.16 8.58
CA ARG A 207 32.54 -5.47 9.19
C ARG A 207 31.27 -5.44 10.03
N ASN A 208 30.98 -4.30 10.66
CA ASN A 208 29.88 -4.13 11.60
C ASN A 208 28.59 -3.69 10.88
N THR A 209 28.69 -2.93 9.79
CA THR A 209 27.56 -2.56 8.92
C THR A 209 26.86 -3.81 8.37
N SER A 210 25.59 -4.01 8.73
CA SER A 210 24.79 -5.15 8.22
C SER A 210 24.43 -4.99 6.73
N HIS A 211 24.09 -6.08 6.04
CA HIS A 211 23.62 -6.00 4.64
C HIS A 211 22.27 -5.27 4.52
N GLN A 212 21.43 -5.32 5.55
CA GLN A 212 20.14 -4.60 5.61
C GLN A 212 20.36 -3.09 5.76
N LEU A 213 21.28 -2.68 6.65
CA LEU A 213 21.67 -1.29 6.85
C LEU A 213 22.26 -0.70 5.56
N LEU A 214 23.15 -1.45 4.91
CA LEU A 214 23.74 -1.03 3.63
C LEU A 214 22.71 -0.95 2.49
N HIS A 215 21.77 -1.90 2.42
CA HIS A 215 20.68 -1.84 1.43
C HIS A 215 19.80 -0.60 1.62
N HIS A 216 19.40 -0.31 2.86
CA HIS A 216 18.58 0.88 3.20
C HIS A 216 19.25 2.18 2.76
N LEU A 217 20.54 2.35 3.07
CA LEU A 217 21.34 3.50 2.63
C LEU A 217 21.40 3.62 1.10
N LEU A 218 21.76 2.53 0.40
CA LEU A 218 21.96 2.58 -1.05
C LEU A 218 20.66 2.68 -1.85
N VAL A 219 19.53 2.16 -1.34
CA VAL A 219 18.21 2.40 -1.94
C VAL A 219 17.84 3.88 -1.84
N PHE A 220 18.04 4.51 -0.68
CA PHE A 220 17.73 5.92 -0.50
C PHE A 220 18.55 6.82 -1.45
N PHE A 221 19.87 6.65 -1.51
CA PHE A 221 20.72 7.47 -2.40
C PHE A 221 20.53 7.20 -3.90
N LYS A 222 19.95 6.05 -4.29
CA LYS A 222 19.48 5.78 -5.66
C LYS A 222 17.99 6.12 -5.90
N SER A 223 17.31 6.76 -4.94
CA SER A 223 15.90 7.16 -5.08
C SER A 223 15.74 8.65 -5.39
N TYR A 224 14.62 9.01 -6.02
CA TYR A 224 14.26 10.41 -6.29
C TYR A 224 14.22 11.30 -5.03
N GLN A 225 14.04 10.71 -3.84
CA GLN A 225 14.09 11.47 -2.58
C GLN A 225 15.48 12.10 -2.34
N ALA A 226 16.56 11.45 -2.78
CA ALA A 226 17.91 11.98 -2.67
C ALA A 226 18.19 13.16 -3.62
N GLU A 227 17.43 13.31 -4.71
CA GLU A 227 17.49 14.50 -5.58
C GLU A 227 16.95 15.76 -4.89
N SER A 228 16.25 15.62 -3.76
CA SER A 228 15.81 16.75 -2.92
C SER A 228 16.83 17.20 -1.87
N LEU A 229 18.01 16.57 -1.83
CA LEU A 229 19.15 16.98 -0.99
C LEU A 229 20.03 18.00 -1.72
N SER A 230 20.79 18.80 -0.98
CA SER A 230 21.76 19.75 -1.56
C SER A 230 23.09 19.06 -1.93
N ILE A 231 23.00 17.89 -2.57
CA ILE A 231 24.12 17.05 -3.01
C ILE A 231 24.08 16.99 -4.54
N ALA A 232 25.21 17.14 -5.23
CA ALA A 232 25.21 17.06 -6.69
C ALA A 232 24.87 15.62 -7.14
N THR A 233 24.01 15.46 -8.16
CA THR A 233 23.57 14.14 -8.66
C THR A 233 24.73 13.21 -9.03
N GLN A 234 25.86 13.77 -9.47
CA GLN A 234 27.09 13.04 -9.81
C GLN A 234 27.80 12.41 -8.59
N GLN A 235 27.53 12.90 -7.38
CA GLN A 235 28.10 12.38 -6.13
C GLN A 235 27.24 11.27 -5.50
N LEU A 236 25.94 11.14 -5.83
CA LEU A 236 25.02 10.20 -5.18
C LEU A 236 25.42 8.71 -5.34
N ASP A 237 26.23 8.39 -6.35
CA ASP A 237 26.82 7.05 -6.56
C ASP A 237 28.02 6.75 -5.63
N ALA A 238 28.60 7.74 -4.93
CA ALA A 238 29.81 7.58 -4.13
C ALA A 238 29.67 6.62 -2.92
N PRO A 239 28.53 6.56 -2.18
CA PRO A 239 28.30 5.54 -1.16
C PRO A 239 28.31 4.11 -1.75
N ALA A 240 27.85 3.93 -3.00
CA ALA A 240 27.90 2.63 -3.67
C ALA A 240 29.33 2.24 -4.05
N GLU A 241 30.15 3.18 -4.54
CA GLU A 241 31.58 2.97 -4.81
C GLU A 241 32.35 2.60 -3.53
N ALA A 242 32.19 3.38 -2.46
CA ALA A 242 32.80 3.09 -1.16
C ALA A 242 32.45 1.67 -0.69
N ALA A 243 31.17 1.30 -0.78
CA ALA A 243 30.67 0.00 -0.38
C ALA A 243 31.10 -1.17 -1.29
N ARG A 244 31.52 -0.95 -2.54
CA ARG A 244 32.06 -2.04 -3.40
C ARG A 244 33.29 -2.69 -2.78
N SER A 245 34.16 -1.90 -2.13
CA SER A 245 35.42 -2.39 -1.54
C SER A 245 35.22 -3.52 -0.51
N LYS A 246 34.13 -3.47 0.27
CA LYS A 246 33.70 -4.50 1.24
C LYS A 246 33.53 -5.90 0.61
N PHE A 247 33.21 -5.97 -0.68
CA PHE A 247 32.92 -7.20 -1.41
C PHE A 247 34.02 -7.60 -2.40
N ALA A 248 35.14 -6.87 -2.47
CA ALA A 248 36.26 -7.18 -3.38
C ALA A 248 36.90 -8.57 -3.19
N SER A 249 36.55 -9.29 -2.11
CA SER A 249 37.01 -10.66 -1.80
C SER A 249 35.88 -11.61 -1.38
N LYS A 250 34.60 -11.22 -1.55
CA LYS A 250 33.43 -11.99 -1.09
C LYS A 250 32.26 -11.87 -2.08
N PRO A 251 31.44 -12.93 -2.26
CA PRO A 251 30.26 -12.84 -3.12
C PRO A 251 29.31 -11.75 -2.63
N VAL A 252 28.91 -10.85 -3.52
CA VAL A 252 27.93 -9.80 -3.24
C VAL A 252 26.55 -10.44 -3.00
N PRO A 253 25.84 -10.13 -1.90
CA PRO A 253 24.46 -10.57 -1.70
C PRO A 253 23.55 -10.11 -2.84
N LEU A 254 22.66 -11.00 -3.32
CA LEU A 254 21.74 -10.73 -4.45
C LEU A 254 20.99 -9.39 -4.32
N VAL A 255 20.55 -9.07 -3.10
CA VAL A 255 19.83 -7.82 -2.73
C VAL A 255 20.68 -6.55 -2.91
N LEU A 256 22.01 -6.66 -2.89
CA LEU A 256 22.94 -5.54 -3.07
C LEU A 256 23.50 -5.42 -4.50
N LEU A 257 23.38 -6.45 -5.36
CA LEU A 257 23.94 -6.43 -6.72
C LEU A 257 23.43 -5.24 -7.58
N PRO A 258 22.13 -4.90 -7.64
CA PRO A 258 21.65 -3.75 -8.43
C PRO A 258 22.04 -2.39 -7.84
N LEU A 259 22.43 -2.37 -6.56
CA LEU A 259 22.80 -1.16 -5.84
C LEU A 259 24.32 -0.91 -5.94
N LEU A 260 25.12 -1.97 -5.92
CA LEU A 260 26.58 -1.92 -6.01
C LEU A 260 27.12 -1.98 -7.45
N ASN A 261 26.31 -2.38 -8.44
CA ASN A 261 26.59 -2.07 -9.84
C ASN A 261 26.07 -0.66 -10.14
N ASN A 262 26.92 0.23 -10.65
CA ASN A 262 26.46 1.50 -11.23
C ASN A 262 26.03 1.21 -12.67
N ASN A 263 24.93 1.84 -13.12
CA ASN A 263 24.46 1.74 -14.50
C ASN A 263 25.33 2.58 -15.46
N LYS A 264 26.62 2.26 -15.56
CA LYS A 264 27.30 2.41 -16.84
C LYS A 264 26.66 1.40 -17.78
N ALA A 265 26.05 1.90 -18.85
CA ALA A 265 25.51 1.04 -19.90
C ALA A 265 26.62 0.09 -20.40
N ILE A 266 26.27 -1.15 -20.72
CA ILE A 266 27.22 -2.12 -21.29
C ILE A 266 27.51 -1.66 -22.73
N THR A 267 28.50 -0.78 -22.89
CA THR A 267 29.01 -0.37 -24.18
C THR A 267 29.86 -1.47 -24.77
N ALA A 268 29.74 -1.72 -26.08
CA ALA A 268 30.44 -2.79 -26.79
C ALA A 268 31.99 -2.66 -26.80
N SER A 269 32.54 -1.63 -26.16
CA SER A 269 33.97 -1.41 -25.92
C SER A 269 34.60 -2.43 -24.96
N ASP A 270 33.86 -2.86 -23.93
CA ASP A 270 34.49 -3.46 -22.74
C ASP A 270 34.81 -4.95 -22.91
N PHE A 271 34.40 -5.55 -24.04
CA PHE A 271 34.85 -6.87 -24.50
C PHE A 271 36.27 -6.87 -25.12
N SER A 272 36.91 -5.71 -25.29
CA SER A 272 38.17 -5.57 -26.04
C SER A 272 39.46 -5.94 -25.30
N GLN A 273 39.40 -6.38 -24.03
CA GLN A 273 40.60 -6.74 -23.23
C GLN A 273 40.55 -8.12 -22.56
N VAL A 274 40.12 -9.14 -23.31
CA VAL A 274 40.61 -10.51 -23.07
C VAL A 274 41.51 -10.91 -24.25
N LYS A 275 42.80 -11.04 -24.01
CA LYS A 275 43.72 -11.63 -25.00
C LYS A 275 43.45 -13.13 -25.07
N MET A 276 42.81 -13.57 -26.15
CA MET A 276 43.00 -14.94 -26.63
C MET A 276 44.48 -15.12 -27.00
N GLU A 277 45.10 -16.20 -26.55
CA GLU A 277 46.34 -16.68 -27.17
C GLU A 277 45.96 -17.45 -28.45
N ASP A 278 46.68 -17.21 -29.55
CA ASP A 278 46.38 -17.83 -30.83
C ASP A 278 46.51 -19.36 -30.77
N ASN A 279 45.42 -20.09 -31.04
CA ASN A 279 45.49 -21.33 -31.82
C ASN A 279 44.14 -21.88 -32.32
N THR A 280 44.25 -22.76 -33.31
CA THR A 280 43.22 -23.69 -33.82
C THR A 280 41.90 -23.13 -34.37
N THR A 281 41.92 -22.96 -35.70
CA THR A 281 40.88 -23.41 -36.68
C THR A 281 39.43 -22.93 -36.53
N ILE A 282 39.02 -22.15 -37.55
CA ILE A 282 37.62 -21.84 -37.90
C ILE A 282 36.76 -23.11 -37.88
N THR A 283 35.77 -23.14 -37.00
CA THR A 283 34.64 -24.08 -37.10
C THR A 283 33.35 -23.29 -36.85
N THR A 284 32.48 -23.21 -37.86
CA THR A 284 31.27 -22.38 -37.80
C THR A 284 30.20 -23.03 -36.92
N THR A 285 30.15 -22.67 -35.64
CA THR A 285 29.08 -23.14 -34.73
C THR A 285 27.83 -22.27 -34.88
N ASN A 286 26.70 -22.90 -35.23
CA ASN A 286 25.43 -22.23 -35.49
C ASN A 286 24.99 -21.32 -34.33
N SER A 287 24.59 -20.10 -34.65
CA SER A 287 23.74 -19.29 -33.77
C SER A 287 22.37 -19.97 -33.66
N ASN A 288 21.88 -20.23 -32.44
CA ASN A 288 20.49 -20.65 -32.23
C ASN A 288 19.56 -19.54 -32.73
N VAL A 289 18.89 -19.78 -33.87
CA VAL A 289 17.86 -18.89 -34.40
C VAL A 289 16.57 -19.12 -33.60
N SER A 290 15.94 -18.08 -33.08
CA SER A 290 14.67 -18.24 -32.35
C SER A 290 13.50 -18.47 -33.30
N LEU A 291 12.55 -19.32 -32.89
CA LEU A 291 11.36 -19.66 -33.67
C LEU A 291 10.58 -18.40 -34.10
N ALA A 292 10.43 -17.45 -33.18
CA ALA A 292 9.79 -16.16 -33.43
C ALA A 292 10.44 -15.36 -34.57
N LYS A 293 11.78 -15.42 -34.71
CA LYS A 293 12.47 -14.76 -35.83
C LYS A 293 12.20 -15.47 -37.15
N VAL A 294 12.24 -16.80 -37.20
CA VAL A 294 11.90 -17.55 -38.42
C VAL A 294 10.46 -17.26 -38.86
N MET A 295 9.53 -17.12 -37.91
CA MET A 295 8.14 -16.73 -38.19
C MET A 295 8.00 -15.30 -38.71
N LEU A 296 8.76 -14.33 -38.18
CA LEU A 296 8.84 -12.97 -38.74
C LEU A 296 9.39 -12.97 -40.17
N ASP A 297 10.48 -13.71 -40.42
CA ASP A 297 11.14 -13.79 -41.73
C ASP A 297 10.24 -14.48 -42.79
N MET A 298 9.30 -15.36 -42.38
CA MET A 298 8.26 -15.93 -43.27
C MET A 298 6.98 -15.08 -43.38
N GLY A 299 6.64 -14.29 -42.36
CA GLY A 299 5.41 -13.50 -42.28
C GLY A 299 4.14 -14.33 -42.03
N TYR A 300 2.97 -13.66 -42.12
CA TYR A 300 1.66 -14.19 -41.70
C TYR A 300 1.25 -15.53 -42.35
N SER A 301 1.76 -15.82 -43.56
CA SER A 301 1.44 -17.06 -44.30
C SER A 301 1.90 -18.34 -43.59
N CYS A 302 2.91 -18.26 -42.70
CA CYS A 302 3.33 -19.43 -41.94
C CYS A 302 2.27 -19.95 -40.94
N CYS A 303 1.29 -19.10 -40.59
CA CYS A 303 0.14 -19.45 -39.74
C CYS A 303 -1.15 -19.65 -40.55
N GLU A 304 -1.13 -19.54 -41.89
CA GLU A 304 -2.35 -19.49 -42.71
C GLU A 304 -3.18 -20.78 -42.66
N SER A 305 -2.53 -21.92 -42.43
CA SER A 305 -3.18 -23.23 -42.26
C SER A 305 -2.37 -24.14 -41.33
N PRO A 306 -2.99 -25.18 -40.73
CA PRO A 306 -2.26 -26.16 -39.91
C PRO A 306 -1.10 -26.84 -40.66
N THR A 307 -1.20 -27.04 -41.96
CA THR A 307 -0.10 -27.62 -42.77
C THR A 307 1.11 -26.69 -42.84
N ALA A 308 0.91 -25.38 -42.94
CA ALA A 308 1.99 -24.40 -42.90
C ALA A 308 2.70 -24.41 -41.53
N VAL A 309 1.92 -24.45 -40.44
CA VAL A 309 2.45 -24.52 -39.07
C VAL A 309 3.19 -25.83 -38.81
N ARG A 310 2.67 -26.99 -39.23
CA ARG A 310 3.38 -28.29 -39.09
C ARG A 310 4.70 -28.29 -39.88
N ASN A 311 4.75 -27.70 -41.07
CA ASN A 311 5.99 -27.58 -41.86
C ASN A 311 7.03 -26.68 -41.16
N LEU A 312 6.59 -25.54 -40.59
CA LEU A 312 7.45 -24.61 -39.87
C LEU A 312 8.01 -25.23 -38.58
N LEU A 313 7.16 -25.88 -37.78
CA LEU A 313 7.57 -26.53 -36.53
C LEU A 313 8.42 -27.78 -36.80
N GLY A 314 8.20 -28.49 -37.91
CA GLY A 314 9.06 -29.58 -38.38
C GLY A 314 10.48 -29.12 -38.71
N GLN A 315 10.62 -28.08 -39.56
CA GLN A 315 11.93 -27.48 -39.89
C GLN A 315 12.69 -27.00 -38.65
N PHE A 316 11.99 -26.55 -37.61
CA PHE A 316 12.61 -26.17 -36.33
C PHE A 316 13.00 -27.40 -35.49
N GLY A 317 12.14 -28.41 -35.39
CA GLY A 317 12.40 -29.63 -34.62
C GLY A 317 13.54 -30.49 -35.18
N ASP A 318 13.67 -30.56 -36.51
CA ASP A 318 14.76 -31.28 -37.20
C ASP A 318 16.15 -30.68 -36.90
N SER A 319 16.23 -29.46 -36.33
CA SER A 319 17.50 -28.87 -35.85
C SER A 319 18.03 -29.51 -34.55
N GLY A 320 17.26 -30.41 -33.92
CA GLY A 320 17.60 -31.05 -32.65
C GLY A 320 17.11 -30.30 -31.40
N ASN A 321 16.57 -29.09 -31.56
CA ASN A 321 15.91 -28.36 -30.48
C ASN A 321 14.42 -28.74 -30.39
N ALA A 322 14.04 -29.49 -29.35
CA ALA A 322 12.62 -29.63 -28.99
C ALA A 322 12.06 -28.28 -28.53
N ILE A 323 10.86 -27.92 -29.00
CA ILE A 323 10.19 -26.65 -28.70
C ILE A 323 9.89 -26.55 -27.19
N GLN A 324 10.39 -25.49 -26.54
CA GLN A 324 10.21 -25.24 -25.10
C GLN A 324 9.23 -24.09 -24.86
N GLU A 325 8.74 -23.92 -23.63
CA GLU A 325 7.75 -22.88 -23.32
C GLU A 325 8.24 -21.46 -23.65
N LYS A 326 9.55 -21.20 -23.48
CA LYS A 326 10.20 -19.93 -23.86
C LYS A 326 10.10 -19.61 -25.35
N ASP A 327 10.14 -20.64 -26.22
CA ASP A 327 10.18 -20.45 -27.67
C ASP A 327 8.77 -20.08 -28.15
N VAL A 328 7.75 -20.69 -27.53
CA VAL A 328 6.33 -20.33 -27.70
C VAL A 328 6.06 -18.94 -27.14
N ALA A 329 6.61 -18.60 -25.96
CA ALA A 329 6.47 -17.28 -25.36
C ALA A 329 7.02 -16.17 -26.27
N GLN A 330 8.21 -16.37 -26.86
CA GLN A 330 8.76 -15.45 -27.85
C GLN A 330 7.89 -15.33 -29.11
N VAL A 331 7.27 -16.42 -29.58
CA VAL A 331 6.34 -16.37 -30.72
C VAL A 331 5.08 -15.57 -30.37
N LEU A 332 4.44 -15.84 -29.22
CA LEU A 332 3.24 -15.13 -28.79
C LEU A 332 3.52 -13.64 -28.52
N GLY A 333 4.67 -13.33 -27.91
CA GLY A 333 5.12 -11.96 -27.70
C GLY A 333 5.44 -11.22 -29.00
N MET A 334 6.02 -11.91 -29.98
CA MET A 334 6.21 -11.38 -31.33
C MET A 334 4.87 -11.07 -32.03
N MET A 335 3.92 -12.01 -32.00
CA MET A 335 2.59 -11.82 -32.60
C MET A 335 1.84 -10.66 -31.94
N ALA A 336 1.89 -10.59 -30.60
CA ALA A 336 1.25 -9.54 -29.81
C ALA A 336 1.95 -8.17 -29.92
N GLY A 337 3.24 -8.15 -30.27
CA GLY A 337 4.01 -6.93 -30.56
C GLY A 337 3.81 -6.39 -31.99
N THR A 338 3.34 -7.21 -32.93
CA THR A 338 3.17 -6.88 -34.36
C THR A 338 1.72 -6.91 -34.91
N PRO A 339 0.68 -6.42 -34.19
CA PRO A 339 -0.70 -6.54 -34.65
C PRO A 339 -1.10 -5.49 -35.71
N THR A 340 -1.11 -5.86 -37.00
CA THR A 340 -1.74 -5.14 -38.16
C THR A 340 -1.32 -3.68 -38.37
N GLU A 341 -0.52 -3.39 -39.40
CA GLU A 341 -0.16 -2.02 -39.85
C GLU A 341 -1.30 -1.23 -40.55
N SER A 342 -2.49 -1.20 -39.95
CA SER A 342 -3.71 -0.59 -40.51
C SER A 342 -3.70 0.97 -40.53
N GLN A 343 -2.53 1.60 -40.52
CA GLN A 343 -2.38 3.07 -40.59
C GLN A 343 -1.44 3.57 -41.70
N ASN A 344 -0.55 2.73 -42.26
CA ASN A 344 0.39 3.15 -43.32
C ASN A 344 -0.10 2.89 -44.77
N ALA A 345 -1.26 2.22 -44.94
CA ALA A 345 -1.82 1.92 -46.26
C ALA A 345 -2.14 3.16 -47.13
N GLY A 346 -2.22 4.36 -46.54
CA GLY A 346 -2.52 5.60 -47.24
C GLY A 346 -1.41 6.17 -48.13
N ASN A 347 -0.20 5.60 -48.13
CA ASN A 347 0.99 6.24 -48.73
C ASN A 347 1.76 5.38 -49.76
N MET A 348 1.14 4.34 -50.31
CA MET A 348 1.68 3.59 -51.45
C MET A 348 1.39 4.30 -52.78
N PRO A 349 2.39 4.48 -53.68
CA PRO A 349 2.14 5.03 -55.01
C PRO A 349 1.19 4.14 -55.82
N TRP A 350 0.13 4.74 -56.36
CA TRP A 350 -0.85 4.02 -57.19
C TRP A 350 -0.21 3.56 -58.51
N ASN A 351 -0.02 2.24 -58.66
CA ASN A 351 0.53 1.61 -59.85
C ASN A 351 -0.60 0.98 -60.69
N PRO A 352 -0.95 1.53 -61.87
CA PRO A 352 -2.03 0.99 -62.72
C PRO A 352 -1.77 -0.39 -63.33
N ASN A 353 -0.52 -0.87 -63.30
CA ASN A 353 -0.08 -2.10 -63.98
C ASN A 353 0.15 -3.30 -63.04
N ALA A 354 -0.39 -3.27 -61.82
CA ALA A 354 -0.40 -4.43 -60.94
C ALA A 354 -1.52 -5.40 -61.37
N GLU A 355 -1.19 -6.39 -62.21
CA GLU A 355 -2.13 -7.46 -62.58
C GLU A 355 -2.61 -8.22 -61.34
N ALA A 356 -3.93 -8.42 -61.23
CA ALA A 356 -4.58 -8.96 -60.05
C ALA A 356 -4.28 -10.46 -59.85
N SER A 357 -3.21 -10.74 -59.12
CA SER A 357 -2.92 -12.07 -58.58
C SER A 357 -3.67 -12.24 -57.25
N GLU A 358 -4.85 -12.85 -57.32
CA GLU A 358 -5.71 -13.10 -56.15
C GLU A 358 -5.04 -14.05 -55.15
N THR A 359 -4.45 -13.49 -54.10
CA THR A 359 -4.27 -14.15 -52.81
C THR A 359 -4.65 -13.17 -51.70
N GLN A 360 -5.62 -13.54 -50.87
CA GLN A 360 -6.01 -12.75 -49.71
C GLN A 360 -4.90 -12.82 -48.66
N ARG A 361 -3.93 -11.90 -48.72
CA ARG A 361 -2.90 -11.78 -47.70
C ARG A 361 -3.58 -11.50 -46.35
N LYS A 362 -3.61 -12.50 -45.45
CA LYS A 362 -4.01 -12.30 -44.06
C LYS A 362 -3.13 -11.19 -43.47
N GLU A 363 -3.73 -10.06 -43.09
CA GLU A 363 -3.02 -8.90 -42.54
C GLU A 363 -2.67 -9.05 -41.05
N SER A 364 -3.07 -10.17 -40.44
CA SER A 364 -2.93 -10.49 -39.01
C SER A 364 -2.46 -11.93 -38.78
N TRP A 365 -1.87 -12.16 -37.61
CA TRP A 365 -1.47 -13.49 -37.15
C TRP A 365 -2.68 -14.36 -36.81
N ASP A 366 -2.75 -15.54 -37.41
CA ASP A 366 -3.74 -16.57 -37.11
C ASP A 366 -3.29 -17.41 -35.91
N VAL A 367 -3.38 -16.80 -34.71
CA VAL A 367 -2.83 -17.38 -33.47
C VAL A 367 -3.57 -18.65 -33.05
N GLU A 368 -4.86 -18.78 -33.37
CA GLU A 368 -5.67 -19.96 -33.06
C GLU A 368 -5.18 -21.16 -33.89
N THR A 369 -4.99 -20.99 -35.21
CA THR A 369 -4.41 -22.04 -36.09
C THR A 369 -2.99 -22.45 -35.65
N PHE A 370 -2.18 -21.50 -35.17
CA PHE A 370 -0.85 -21.80 -34.63
C PHE A 370 -0.92 -22.65 -33.35
N VAL A 371 -1.75 -22.24 -32.38
CA VAL A 371 -1.87 -22.90 -31.07
C VAL A 371 -2.47 -24.30 -31.17
N ASP A 372 -3.55 -24.48 -31.93
CA ASP A 372 -4.19 -25.79 -32.12
C ASP A 372 -3.19 -26.80 -32.70
N THR A 373 -2.47 -26.39 -33.74
CA THR A 373 -1.45 -27.22 -34.41
C THR A 373 -0.25 -27.51 -33.49
N LEU A 374 0.16 -26.54 -32.66
CA LEU A 374 1.22 -26.73 -31.69
C LEU A 374 0.85 -27.77 -30.62
N ILE A 375 -0.42 -27.81 -30.20
CA ILE A 375 -0.91 -28.77 -29.19
C ILE A 375 -1.05 -30.19 -29.75
N GLU A 376 -1.42 -30.35 -31.02
CA GLU A 376 -1.35 -31.67 -31.69
C GLU A 376 0.07 -32.26 -31.65
N LEU A 377 1.10 -31.40 -31.79
CA LEU A 377 2.50 -31.80 -31.86
C LEU A 377 3.19 -31.90 -30.49
N GLN A 378 2.82 -31.03 -29.54
CA GLN A 378 3.45 -30.88 -28.22
C GLN A 378 2.42 -30.72 -27.09
N PRO A 379 1.61 -31.76 -26.80
CA PRO A 379 0.50 -31.68 -25.84
C PRO A 379 0.92 -31.54 -24.36
N ASN A 380 2.23 -31.58 -24.07
CA ASN A 380 2.78 -31.50 -22.71
C ASN A 380 3.25 -30.10 -22.30
N LEU A 381 3.13 -29.09 -23.17
CA LEU A 381 3.57 -27.72 -22.89
C LEU A 381 2.79 -27.08 -21.73
N ASN A 382 3.52 -26.51 -20.76
CA ASN A 382 2.88 -25.82 -19.64
C ASN A 382 2.51 -24.38 -20.03
N TRP A 383 1.26 -24.15 -20.38
CA TRP A 383 0.76 -22.83 -20.77
C TRP A 383 0.93 -21.76 -19.69
N VAL A 384 0.78 -22.06 -18.39
CA VAL A 384 1.05 -21.08 -17.33
C VAL A 384 2.52 -20.66 -17.34
N LYS A 385 3.44 -21.59 -17.63
CA LYS A 385 4.86 -21.28 -17.81
C LYS A 385 5.13 -20.49 -19.10
N ILE A 386 4.44 -20.76 -20.21
CA ILE A 386 4.55 -19.96 -21.45
C ILE A 386 4.28 -18.47 -21.16
N TYR A 387 3.26 -18.14 -20.35
CA TYR A 387 3.02 -16.74 -19.97
C TYR A 387 4.05 -16.19 -18.96
N GLN A 388 4.72 -17.02 -18.17
CA GLN A 388 5.82 -16.61 -17.29
C GLN A 388 7.09 -16.28 -18.08
N GLU A 389 7.38 -17.04 -19.13
CA GLU A 389 8.53 -16.83 -20.03
C GLU A 389 8.31 -15.64 -21.01
N LEU A 390 7.22 -14.87 -20.87
CA LEU A 390 7.04 -13.56 -21.52
C LEU A 390 7.89 -12.45 -20.87
N ASP A 391 8.46 -12.69 -19.69
CA ASP A 391 9.39 -11.77 -19.03
C ASP A 391 10.80 -11.83 -19.65
N TYR A 392 10.88 -11.46 -20.94
CA TYR A 392 12.14 -11.32 -21.70
C TYR A 392 12.35 -9.87 -22.18
N PRO A 393 13.60 -9.39 -22.38
CA PRO A 393 13.89 -7.97 -22.54
C PRO A 393 13.19 -7.26 -23.70
N GLU A 394 12.98 -7.96 -24.81
CA GLU A 394 12.37 -7.42 -26.04
C GLU A 394 10.82 -7.50 -26.04
N PHE A 395 10.19 -8.06 -25.02
CA PHE A 395 8.72 -8.18 -24.96
C PHE A 395 8.04 -6.81 -24.76
N PHE A 396 7.07 -6.49 -25.63
CA PHE A 396 6.26 -5.29 -25.54
C PHE A 396 4.97 -5.44 -26.35
N ILE A 397 3.83 -4.96 -25.83
CA ILE A 397 2.58 -4.86 -26.60
C ILE A 397 2.15 -3.41 -26.82
N SER A 398 1.94 -3.06 -28.08
CA SER A 398 1.66 -1.68 -28.50
C SER A 398 0.24 -1.22 -28.20
N ASP A 399 -0.75 -2.13 -28.28
CA ASP A 399 -2.18 -1.83 -28.21
C ASP A 399 -3.02 -2.97 -27.59
N ILE A 400 -4.34 -2.83 -27.67
CA ILE A 400 -5.31 -3.81 -27.15
C ILE A 400 -5.41 -5.06 -28.05
N LYS A 401 -5.10 -4.97 -29.37
CA LYS A 401 -5.03 -6.16 -30.24
C LYS A 401 -3.91 -7.11 -29.81
N GLY A 402 -2.78 -6.57 -29.35
CA GLY A 402 -1.72 -7.38 -28.74
C GLY A 402 -2.22 -8.19 -27.54
N LEU A 403 -3.06 -7.60 -26.70
CA LEU A 403 -3.70 -8.31 -25.58
C LEU A 403 -4.73 -9.34 -26.05
N ASP A 404 -5.56 -9.02 -27.06
CA ASP A 404 -6.52 -9.94 -27.67
C ASP A 404 -5.84 -11.20 -28.27
N ILE A 405 -4.69 -11.04 -28.94
CA ILE A 405 -3.86 -12.16 -29.42
C ILE A 405 -3.41 -13.05 -28.24
N LEU A 406 -2.92 -12.45 -27.15
CA LEU A 406 -2.50 -13.21 -25.96
C LEU A 406 -3.67 -13.93 -25.27
N LEU A 407 -4.87 -13.36 -25.27
CA LEU A 407 -6.07 -13.98 -24.69
C LEU A 407 -6.60 -15.13 -25.57
N LYS A 408 -6.65 -14.93 -26.90
CA LYS A 408 -7.03 -15.97 -27.87
C LYS A 408 -6.07 -17.16 -27.86
N ALA A 409 -4.76 -16.90 -27.77
CA ALA A 409 -3.77 -17.95 -27.64
C ALA A 409 -4.05 -18.88 -26.44
N PHE A 410 -4.36 -18.33 -25.26
CA PHE A 410 -4.71 -19.14 -24.10
C PHE A 410 -6.06 -19.86 -24.27
N LYS A 411 -7.03 -19.22 -24.92
CA LYS A 411 -8.38 -19.77 -25.12
C LYS A 411 -8.40 -20.95 -26.12
N ALA A 412 -7.63 -20.88 -27.19
CA ALA A 412 -7.39 -22.03 -28.07
C ALA A 412 -6.60 -23.12 -27.31
N ALA A 413 -5.61 -22.71 -26.51
CA ALA A 413 -4.72 -23.63 -25.84
C ALA A 413 -5.37 -24.54 -24.78
N VAL A 414 -6.44 -24.08 -24.13
CA VAL A 414 -6.92 -24.71 -22.91
C VAL A 414 -8.44 -24.86 -22.89
N LYS A 415 -8.90 -26.06 -22.48
CA LYS A 415 -10.32 -26.39 -22.31
C LYS A 415 -11.00 -25.42 -21.33
N GLU A 416 -12.28 -25.15 -21.59
CA GLU A 416 -13.17 -24.13 -20.97
C GLU A 416 -13.18 -24.01 -19.43
N GLN A 417 -12.56 -24.94 -18.70
CA GLN A 417 -12.51 -24.99 -17.23
C GLN A 417 -11.27 -24.30 -16.63
N GLN A 418 -10.34 -23.77 -17.44
CA GLN A 418 -9.18 -23.01 -16.95
C GLN A 418 -9.28 -21.52 -17.33
N HIS A 419 -8.89 -20.66 -16.39
CA HIS A 419 -8.88 -19.21 -16.56
C HIS A 419 -7.49 -18.72 -16.98
N PHE A 420 -7.44 -17.60 -17.71
CA PHE A 420 -6.19 -16.94 -18.10
C PHE A 420 -5.31 -16.63 -16.87
N PRO A 421 -3.98 -16.88 -16.92
CA PRO A 421 -3.10 -16.85 -15.74
C PRO A 421 -2.68 -15.42 -15.35
N LEU A 422 -3.66 -14.56 -15.01
CA LEU A 422 -3.42 -13.16 -14.61
C LEU A 422 -2.40 -13.00 -13.48
N ASN A 423 -2.30 -13.99 -12.59
CA ASN A 423 -1.33 -14.02 -11.49
C ASN A 423 0.14 -13.90 -11.95
N VAL A 424 0.44 -14.19 -13.21
CA VAL A 424 1.78 -14.00 -13.79
C VAL A 424 2.12 -12.52 -14.00
N PHE A 425 1.12 -11.70 -14.34
CA PHE A 425 1.29 -10.27 -14.58
C PHE A 425 1.24 -9.43 -13.30
N TRP A 426 0.87 -10.03 -12.16
CA TRP A 426 0.82 -9.39 -10.84
C TRP A 426 2.15 -9.44 -10.05
N GLY A 427 3.17 -10.11 -10.60
CA GLY A 427 4.50 -10.16 -10.00
C GLY A 427 5.30 -8.86 -10.18
N ARG A 428 6.62 -8.93 -10.00
CA ARG A 428 7.56 -7.93 -10.53
C ARG A 428 8.40 -8.60 -11.60
N TRP A 429 8.24 -8.15 -12.84
CA TRP A 429 9.00 -8.64 -13.98
C TRP A 429 10.40 -8.01 -14.02
N ALA A 430 11.35 -8.68 -14.68
CA ALA A 430 12.63 -8.10 -15.07
C ALA A 430 12.43 -7.04 -16.17
N ASN A 431 11.62 -7.35 -17.19
CA ASN A 431 11.16 -6.41 -18.19
C ASN A 431 9.92 -5.64 -17.69
N ILE A 432 10.17 -4.63 -16.85
CA ILE A 432 9.15 -3.71 -16.33
C ILE A 432 8.40 -2.99 -17.47
N THR A 433 9.09 -2.67 -18.58
CA THR A 433 8.49 -2.04 -19.77
C THR A 433 7.43 -2.94 -20.42
N GLY A 434 7.75 -4.22 -20.60
CA GLY A 434 6.85 -5.24 -21.10
C GLY A 434 5.66 -5.47 -20.17
N GLN A 435 5.91 -5.63 -18.88
CA GLN A 435 4.85 -5.77 -17.86
C GLN A 435 3.90 -4.57 -17.88
N PHE A 436 4.44 -3.34 -17.84
CA PHE A 436 3.63 -2.12 -17.89
C PHE A 436 2.84 -2.01 -19.21
N SER A 437 3.40 -2.46 -20.34
CA SER A 437 2.67 -2.46 -21.63
C SER A 437 1.39 -3.29 -21.56
N VAL A 438 1.45 -4.49 -20.95
CA VAL A 438 0.29 -5.36 -20.76
C VAL A 438 -0.69 -4.77 -19.75
N LEU A 439 -0.22 -4.28 -18.61
CA LEU A 439 -1.07 -3.67 -17.58
C LEU A 439 -1.80 -2.41 -18.10
N ARG A 440 -1.13 -1.61 -18.94
CA ARG A 440 -1.72 -0.47 -19.66
C ARG A 440 -2.82 -0.93 -20.61
N CYS A 441 -2.61 -2.02 -21.36
CA CYS A 441 -3.65 -2.54 -22.26
C CYS A 441 -4.85 -3.11 -21.47
N ILE A 442 -4.61 -3.88 -20.39
CA ILE A 442 -5.65 -4.35 -19.46
C ILE A 442 -6.46 -3.17 -18.88
N SER A 443 -5.79 -2.06 -18.51
CA SER A 443 -6.45 -0.86 -17.98
C SER A 443 -7.41 -0.17 -18.96
N ASN A 444 -7.25 -0.38 -20.27
CA ASN A 444 -7.98 0.33 -21.33
C ASN A 444 -8.77 -0.62 -22.25
N ALA A 445 -8.74 -1.93 -22.00
CA ALA A 445 -9.46 -2.92 -22.76
C ALA A 445 -10.98 -2.78 -22.53
N PRO A 446 -11.80 -2.87 -23.59
CA PRO A 446 -13.25 -2.96 -23.46
C PRO A 446 -13.66 -4.34 -22.92
N VAL A 447 -14.83 -4.43 -22.28
CA VAL A 447 -15.28 -5.65 -21.58
C VAL A 447 -15.47 -6.83 -22.54
N GLU A 448 -15.77 -6.55 -23.81
CA GLU A 448 -15.90 -7.52 -24.90
C GLU A 448 -14.57 -8.21 -25.26
N ILE A 449 -13.42 -7.61 -24.92
CA ILE A 449 -12.09 -8.20 -25.09
C ILE A 449 -11.56 -8.72 -23.75
N PHE A 450 -11.80 -7.99 -22.64
CA PHE A 450 -11.32 -8.35 -21.32
C PHE A 450 -12.38 -8.13 -20.24
N ASN A 451 -13.19 -9.17 -19.99
CA ASN A 451 -14.16 -9.20 -18.90
C ASN A 451 -13.50 -9.76 -17.63
N ILE A 452 -13.34 -8.94 -16.58
CA ILE A 452 -12.68 -9.40 -15.34
C ILE A 452 -13.44 -10.55 -14.66
N ASN A 453 -14.75 -10.69 -14.91
CA ASN A 453 -15.58 -11.74 -14.31
C ASN A 453 -15.16 -13.15 -14.74
N GLU A 454 -14.65 -13.29 -15.97
CA GLU A 454 -14.12 -14.54 -16.52
C GLU A 454 -12.73 -14.89 -15.97
N MET A 455 -12.15 -14.02 -15.15
CA MET A 455 -10.78 -14.10 -14.65
C MET A 455 -10.71 -14.33 -13.13
N ARG A 456 -9.77 -15.17 -12.69
CA ARG A 456 -9.53 -15.46 -11.27
C ARG A 456 -8.57 -14.43 -10.64
N THR A 457 -9.13 -13.46 -9.92
CA THR A 457 -8.40 -12.43 -9.15
C THR A 457 -9.26 -11.95 -7.97
N ARG A 458 -8.64 -11.37 -6.93
CA ARG A 458 -9.37 -10.78 -5.79
C ARG A 458 -10.18 -9.57 -6.28
N ARG A 459 -11.50 -9.58 -6.07
CA ARG A 459 -12.40 -8.47 -6.46
C ARG A 459 -12.33 -7.31 -5.48
N VAL A 460 -12.56 -6.09 -5.97
CA VAL A 460 -12.81 -4.90 -5.14
C VAL A 460 -14.28 -4.86 -4.68
N LEU A 461 -15.19 -5.26 -5.57
CA LEU A 461 -16.62 -5.38 -5.38
C LEU A 461 -17.17 -6.69 -5.98
N THR A 462 -18.13 -7.29 -5.28
CA THR A 462 -18.90 -8.48 -5.68
C THR A 462 -20.38 -8.12 -5.91
N MET A 463 -21.19 -9.01 -6.47
CA MET A 463 -22.64 -8.77 -6.59
C MET A 463 -23.37 -8.77 -5.23
N GLU A 464 -22.85 -9.47 -4.22
CA GLU A 464 -23.44 -9.55 -2.88
C GLU A 464 -23.45 -8.18 -2.18
N ASP A 465 -22.40 -7.40 -2.43
CA ASP A 465 -22.17 -6.04 -1.91
C ASP A 465 -23.30 -5.04 -2.24
N PHE A 466 -24.07 -5.33 -3.30
CA PHE A 466 -25.17 -4.48 -3.76
C PHE A 466 -26.54 -4.95 -3.23
N VAL A 467 -26.66 -6.13 -2.61
CA VAL A 467 -27.96 -6.75 -2.26
C VAL A 467 -28.78 -5.89 -1.30
N THR A 468 -28.14 -5.25 -0.32
CA THR A 468 -28.80 -4.36 0.65
C THR A 468 -29.01 -2.93 0.13
N SER A 469 -28.47 -2.58 -1.04
CA SER A 469 -28.42 -1.20 -1.53
C SER A 469 -29.70 -0.76 -2.26
N GLY A 470 -29.89 0.56 -2.39
CA GLY A 470 -30.99 1.16 -3.14
C GLY A 470 -30.90 0.90 -4.66
N ALA A 471 -32.02 1.09 -5.37
CA ALA A 471 -32.13 0.78 -6.80
C ALA A 471 -31.05 1.44 -7.67
N ASN A 472 -30.80 2.75 -7.46
CA ASN A 472 -29.80 3.53 -8.21
C ASN A 472 -28.36 3.02 -8.01
N VAL A 473 -28.08 2.35 -6.89
CA VAL A 473 -26.77 1.73 -6.61
C VAL A 473 -26.71 0.34 -7.23
N LYS A 474 -27.79 -0.44 -7.16
CA LYS A 474 -27.91 -1.77 -7.80
C LYS A 474 -27.75 -1.70 -9.32
N SER A 475 -28.23 -0.64 -9.98
CA SER A 475 -28.04 -0.44 -11.43
C SER A 475 -26.58 -0.24 -11.84
N LEU A 476 -25.68 0.16 -10.93
CA LEU A 476 -24.25 0.27 -11.21
C LEU A 476 -23.50 -1.07 -11.11
N ALA A 477 -24.10 -2.10 -10.48
CA ALA A 477 -23.41 -3.35 -10.18
C ALA A 477 -22.84 -4.07 -11.43
N PRO A 478 -23.58 -4.25 -12.54
CA PRO A 478 -23.03 -4.93 -13.72
C PRO A 478 -21.89 -4.15 -14.40
N MET A 479 -21.98 -2.82 -14.37
CA MET A 479 -20.97 -1.91 -14.93
C MET A 479 -19.68 -1.91 -14.10
N LEU A 480 -19.78 -1.84 -12.77
CA LEU A 480 -18.59 -1.81 -11.90
C LEU A 480 -17.95 -3.19 -11.76
N THR A 481 -18.73 -4.27 -11.70
CA THR A 481 -18.17 -5.60 -11.44
C THR A 481 -17.37 -6.19 -12.61
N SER A 482 -17.63 -5.75 -13.84
CA SER A 482 -17.00 -6.25 -15.08
C SER A 482 -15.70 -5.56 -15.51
N GLN A 483 -15.42 -4.37 -15.00
CA GLN A 483 -14.23 -3.58 -15.35
C GLN A 483 -12.93 -4.18 -14.83
N SER A 484 -11.83 -4.03 -15.59
CA SER A 484 -10.47 -4.45 -15.20
C SER A 484 -10.03 -3.94 -13.82
N TRP A 485 -10.50 -2.76 -13.43
CA TRP A 485 -10.22 -2.12 -12.13
C TRP A 485 -10.91 -2.80 -10.95
N ASN A 486 -11.83 -3.75 -11.16
CA ASN A 486 -12.41 -4.60 -10.11
C ASN A 486 -11.47 -5.76 -9.73
N SER A 487 -10.18 -5.46 -9.61
CA SER A 487 -9.08 -6.40 -9.32
C SER A 487 -8.14 -5.76 -8.31
N LEU A 488 -8.17 -6.23 -7.06
CA LEU A 488 -7.26 -5.79 -6.01
C LEU A 488 -5.81 -6.11 -6.36
N ASP A 489 -5.58 -7.30 -6.94
CA ASP A 489 -4.25 -7.70 -7.38
C ASP A 489 -3.69 -6.76 -8.46
N PHE A 490 -4.53 -6.24 -9.36
CA PHE A 490 -4.14 -5.25 -10.39
C PHE A 490 -3.77 -3.90 -9.75
N ILE A 491 -4.60 -3.38 -8.85
CA ILE A 491 -4.36 -2.11 -8.16
C ILE A 491 -3.10 -2.17 -7.30
N GLU A 492 -2.89 -3.27 -6.57
CA GLU A 492 -1.65 -3.53 -5.84
C GLU A 492 -0.42 -3.57 -6.75
N THR A 493 -0.53 -4.21 -7.92
CA THR A 493 0.58 -4.31 -8.88
C THR A 493 0.95 -2.93 -9.43
N LEU A 494 -0.05 -2.11 -9.79
CA LEU A 494 0.19 -0.74 -10.23
C LEU A 494 0.84 0.11 -9.12
N ILE A 495 0.38 0.05 -7.86
CA ILE A 495 1.02 0.78 -6.76
C ILE A 495 2.48 0.34 -6.56
N LYS A 496 2.78 -0.97 -6.60
CA LYS A 496 4.16 -1.49 -6.50
C LYS A 496 5.05 -1.09 -7.68
N LEU A 497 4.46 -0.84 -8.85
CA LEU A 497 5.16 -0.31 -10.03
C LEU A 497 5.34 1.22 -10.00
N ALA A 498 4.58 1.95 -9.18
CA ALA A 498 4.82 3.38 -8.95
C ALA A 498 6.15 3.61 -8.22
N ASP A 499 6.62 2.66 -7.40
CA ASP A 499 7.91 2.71 -6.70
C ASP A 499 9.12 2.42 -7.65
N SER A 500 9.03 2.90 -8.90
CA SER A 500 10.01 2.69 -9.99
C SER A 500 10.04 3.87 -10.98
N GLU A 501 10.91 3.81 -11.99
CA GLU A 501 10.95 4.73 -13.14
C GLU A 501 9.63 4.84 -13.95
N PHE A 502 8.63 3.99 -13.67
CA PHE A 502 7.30 4.05 -14.25
C PHE A 502 6.31 4.93 -13.47
N PHE A 503 6.73 5.58 -12.38
CA PHE A 503 5.90 6.44 -11.50
C PHE A 503 4.89 7.32 -12.27
N GLU A 504 5.36 8.20 -13.16
CA GLU A 504 4.48 9.12 -13.89
C GLU A 504 3.52 8.36 -14.82
N LYS A 505 3.96 7.30 -15.50
CA LYS A 505 3.11 6.49 -16.38
C LYS A 505 2.02 5.74 -15.61
N VAL A 506 2.31 5.33 -14.38
CA VAL A 506 1.34 4.72 -13.44
C VAL A 506 0.38 5.77 -12.88
N ARG A 507 0.89 6.95 -12.50
CA ARG A 507 0.08 8.10 -12.08
C ARG A 507 -0.94 8.47 -13.15
N ASP A 508 -0.50 8.50 -14.41
CA ASP A 508 -1.31 8.82 -15.58
C ASP A 508 -2.44 7.78 -15.82
N LEU A 509 -2.27 6.52 -15.41
CA LEU A 509 -3.35 5.51 -15.39
C LEU A 509 -4.32 5.76 -14.22
N PHE A 510 -3.82 5.99 -13.01
CA PHE A 510 -4.66 6.28 -11.84
C PHE A 510 -5.48 7.57 -12.01
N ASP A 511 -4.93 8.63 -12.62
CA ASP A 511 -5.65 9.89 -12.87
C ASP A 511 -6.66 9.80 -14.03
N LYS A 512 -6.60 8.76 -14.88
CA LYS A 512 -7.65 8.41 -15.85
C LYS A 512 -8.74 7.58 -15.17
N ALA A 513 -8.36 6.54 -14.44
CA ALA A 513 -9.29 5.70 -13.68
C ALA A 513 -10.07 6.48 -12.62
N SER A 514 -9.44 7.43 -11.94
CA SER A 514 -10.07 8.36 -10.98
C SER A 514 -11.15 9.27 -11.58
N LYS A 515 -11.29 9.31 -12.91
CA LYS A 515 -12.33 10.06 -13.64
C LYS A 515 -13.38 9.16 -14.29
N GLN A 516 -13.05 7.88 -14.52
CA GLN A 516 -13.90 6.90 -15.20
C GLN A 516 -14.60 5.93 -14.24
N THR A 517 -13.93 5.57 -13.13
CA THR A 517 -14.37 4.58 -12.14
C THR A 517 -13.79 4.89 -10.75
N PRO A 518 -14.01 6.12 -10.21
CA PRO A 518 -13.47 6.53 -8.92
C PRO A 518 -13.88 5.61 -7.76
N GLU A 519 -15.02 4.91 -7.88
CA GLU A 519 -15.52 3.93 -6.91
C GLU A 519 -14.56 2.75 -6.76
N LEU A 520 -14.12 2.14 -7.87
CA LEU A 520 -13.21 0.98 -7.83
C LEU A 520 -11.80 1.40 -7.41
N VAL A 521 -11.34 2.59 -7.83
CA VAL A 521 -10.03 3.09 -7.43
C VAL A 521 -9.98 3.33 -5.92
N VAL A 522 -10.93 4.06 -5.33
CA VAL A 522 -10.88 4.37 -3.89
C VAL A 522 -11.11 3.15 -3.02
N LEU A 523 -12.06 2.27 -3.38
CA LEU A 523 -12.35 1.05 -2.63
C LEU A 523 -11.26 -0.02 -2.80
N GLY A 524 -10.57 -0.03 -3.93
CA GLY A 524 -9.43 -0.91 -4.18
C GLY A 524 -8.23 -0.50 -3.34
N LEU A 525 -7.83 0.77 -3.43
CA LEU A 525 -6.77 1.36 -2.61
C LEU A 525 -7.05 1.18 -1.11
N ALA A 526 -8.28 1.44 -0.64
CA ALA A 526 -8.66 1.29 0.77
C ALA A 526 -8.52 -0.14 1.33
N GLN A 527 -8.45 -1.16 0.45
CA GLN A 527 -8.24 -2.57 0.78
C GLN A 527 -6.79 -3.03 0.63
N VAL A 528 -5.90 -2.21 0.06
CA VAL A 528 -4.46 -2.50 -0.01
C VAL A 528 -3.83 -2.31 1.38
N PRO A 529 -3.10 -3.30 1.92
CA PRO A 529 -2.51 -3.20 3.26
C PRO A 529 -1.48 -2.06 3.38
N LYS A 530 -1.38 -1.45 4.57
CA LYS A 530 -0.31 -0.51 4.93
C LYS A 530 1.04 -1.28 5.00
N PRO A 531 2.20 -0.67 4.72
CA PRO A 531 2.44 0.75 4.44
C PRO A 531 1.94 1.20 3.06
N TRP A 532 1.65 2.49 2.93
CA TRP A 532 1.17 3.11 1.69
C TRP A 532 2.20 4.13 1.18
N SER A 533 2.62 4.01 -0.09
CA SER A 533 3.49 4.98 -0.75
C SER A 533 2.80 6.33 -0.98
N SER A 534 3.56 7.39 -1.26
CA SER A 534 3.06 8.77 -1.32
C SER A 534 1.92 8.96 -2.33
N ILE A 535 2.00 8.31 -3.51
CA ILE A 535 0.94 8.31 -4.51
C ILE A 535 -0.35 7.64 -4.03
N HIS A 536 -0.22 6.54 -3.27
CA HIS A 536 -1.38 5.88 -2.67
C HIS A 536 -2.06 6.82 -1.67
N GLN A 537 -1.29 7.45 -0.77
CA GLN A 537 -1.83 8.43 0.18
C GLN A 537 -2.48 9.64 -0.52
N GLU A 538 -1.87 10.18 -1.59
CA GLU A 538 -2.43 11.27 -2.39
C GLU A 538 -3.79 10.88 -2.99
N LEU A 539 -3.85 9.73 -3.68
CA LEU A 539 -5.07 9.25 -4.34
C LEU A 539 -6.20 8.95 -3.36
N ILE A 540 -5.89 8.30 -2.22
CA ILE A 540 -6.85 8.07 -1.14
C ILE A 540 -7.38 9.39 -0.60
N ASN A 541 -6.52 10.34 -0.23
CA ASN A 541 -6.94 11.61 0.35
C ASN A 541 -7.78 12.46 -0.61
N LYS A 542 -7.44 12.44 -1.90
CA LYS A 542 -8.14 13.10 -3.02
C LYS A 542 -9.54 12.50 -3.24
N LEU A 543 -9.64 11.19 -3.41
CA LEU A 543 -10.91 10.51 -3.69
C LEU A 543 -11.82 10.43 -2.45
N LEU A 544 -11.27 10.13 -1.27
CA LEU A 544 -12.05 10.06 -0.04
C LEU A 544 -12.67 11.42 0.33
N SER A 545 -11.94 12.52 0.13
CA SER A 545 -12.49 13.87 0.31
C SER A 545 -13.67 14.13 -0.65
N MET A 546 -13.57 13.73 -1.93
CA MET A 546 -14.66 13.84 -2.90
C MET A 546 -15.92 13.09 -2.43
N PHE A 547 -15.78 11.81 -2.07
CA PHE A 547 -16.91 10.97 -1.68
C PHE A 547 -17.57 11.37 -0.35
N LEU A 548 -16.80 11.85 0.63
CA LEU A 548 -17.35 12.37 1.88
C LEU A 548 -18.10 13.68 1.68
N ILE A 549 -17.58 14.60 0.85
CA ILE A 549 -18.25 15.87 0.54
C ILE A 549 -19.53 15.57 -0.26
N SER A 550 -19.42 15.16 -1.53
CA SER A 550 -20.56 14.83 -2.39
C SER A 550 -20.13 14.12 -3.69
N HIS A 551 -20.70 12.94 -3.95
CA HIS A 551 -20.66 12.27 -5.24
C HIS A 551 -21.96 11.46 -5.46
N SER A 552 -22.33 11.21 -6.71
CA SER A 552 -23.56 10.47 -7.07
C SER A 552 -23.60 9.05 -6.48
N SER A 553 -22.43 8.42 -6.33
CA SER A 553 -22.22 7.08 -5.79
C SER A 553 -21.68 7.06 -4.36
N SER A 554 -21.65 8.20 -3.63
CA SER A 554 -21.17 8.27 -2.24
C SER A 554 -21.80 7.23 -1.33
N THR A 555 -23.09 6.93 -1.46
CA THR A 555 -23.76 5.91 -0.63
C THR A 555 -23.17 4.51 -0.84
N LEU A 556 -22.78 4.14 -2.06
CA LEU A 556 -22.10 2.86 -2.33
C LEU A 556 -20.71 2.86 -1.71
N VAL A 557 -19.90 3.86 -2.05
CA VAL A 557 -18.49 3.93 -1.64
C VAL A 557 -18.35 4.02 -0.14
N LEU A 558 -19.10 4.90 0.53
CA LEU A 558 -18.97 5.08 1.97
C LEU A 558 -19.47 3.86 2.75
N THR A 559 -20.56 3.21 2.30
CA THR A 559 -21.05 1.96 2.91
C THR A 559 -20.01 0.83 2.79
N ARG A 560 -19.40 0.67 1.61
CA ARG A 560 -18.37 -0.37 1.39
C ARG A 560 -17.05 -0.03 2.09
N LEU A 561 -16.63 1.23 2.09
CA LEU A 561 -15.46 1.70 2.80
C LEU A 561 -15.58 1.41 4.31
N TRP A 562 -16.74 1.71 4.92
CA TRP A 562 -16.97 1.36 6.33
C TRP A 562 -16.91 -0.15 6.59
N GLN A 563 -17.35 -0.98 5.64
CA GLN A 563 -17.31 -2.44 5.79
C GLN A 563 -15.90 -3.04 5.63
N VAL A 564 -15.04 -2.45 4.80
CA VAL A 564 -13.68 -2.99 4.53
C VAL A 564 -12.58 -2.31 5.34
N ASN A 565 -12.72 -1.02 5.67
CA ASN A 565 -11.72 -0.23 6.39
C ASN A 565 -12.38 0.91 7.22
N PRO A 566 -12.99 0.58 8.39
CA PRO A 566 -13.60 1.56 9.29
C PRO A 566 -12.61 2.65 9.76
N ASN A 567 -11.34 2.30 9.93
CA ASN A 567 -10.32 3.22 10.42
C ASN A 567 -10.03 4.31 9.39
N LEU A 568 -9.86 3.97 8.11
CA LEU A 568 -9.71 4.97 7.04
C LEU A 568 -10.95 5.85 6.90
N PHE A 569 -12.16 5.31 7.09
CA PHE A 569 -13.37 6.12 7.12
C PHE A 569 -13.32 7.18 8.24
N ILE A 570 -12.91 6.79 9.44
CA ILE A 570 -12.77 7.70 10.60
C ILE A 570 -11.65 8.72 10.37
N GLU A 571 -10.48 8.28 9.90
CA GLU A 571 -9.35 9.14 9.48
C GLU A 571 -9.85 10.22 8.50
N GLY A 572 -10.60 9.84 7.47
CA GLY A 572 -11.19 10.75 6.47
C GLY A 572 -12.25 11.72 7.03
N CYS A 573 -13.14 11.26 7.91
CA CYS A 573 -14.12 12.14 8.58
C CYS A 573 -13.44 13.18 9.48
N LEU A 574 -12.43 12.77 10.26
CA LEU A 574 -11.64 13.67 11.11
C LEU A 574 -10.90 14.71 10.27
N ASP A 575 -10.26 14.31 9.18
CA ASP A 575 -9.50 15.23 8.32
C ASP A 575 -10.40 16.13 7.48
N LEU A 576 -11.63 15.72 7.14
CA LEU A 576 -12.63 16.61 6.55
C LEU A 576 -13.11 17.67 7.56
N TYR A 577 -13.36 17.28 8.82
CA TYR A 577 -13.73 18.20 9.90
C TYR A 577 -12.61 19.20 10.23
N LYS A 578 -11.34 18.76 10.26
CA LYS A 578 -10.17 19.63 10.46
C LYS A 578 -9.98 20.66 9.33
N LYS A 579 -10.36 20.33 8.09
CA LYS A 579 -10.30 21.26 6.95
C LYS A 579 -11.37 22.36 7.07
N ASP A 580 -12.60 21.99 7.45
CA ASP A 580 -13.68 22.92 7.75
C ASP A 580 -14.76 22.22 8.59
N ALA A 581 -15.02 22.74 9.79
CA ALA A 581 -15.95 22.16 10.76
C ALA A 581 -17.43 22.29 10.34
N MET A 582 -17.77 23.05 9.29
CA MET A 582 -19.12 23.02 8.70
C MET A 582 -19.49 21.63 8.15
N HIS A 583 -18.50 20.83 7.74
CA HIS A 583 -18.71 19.45 7.27
C HIS A 583 -19.26 18.51 8.35
N ILE A 584 -19.27 18.88 9.63
CA ILE A 584 -19.86 18.08 10.72
C ILE A 584 -21.35 17.74 10.44
N SER A 585 -22.06 18.61 9.70
CA SER A 585 -23.42 18.30 9.24
C SER A 585 -23.45 17.13 8.25
N ARG A 586 -22.58 17.16 7.24
CA ARG A 586 -22.48 16.11 6.21
C ARG A 586 -21.99 14.79 6.81
N ILE A 587 -21.04 14.85 7.74
CA ILE A 587 -20.56 13.68 8.49
C ILE A 587 -21.68 13.06 9.33
N LEU A 588 -22.52 13.86 9.99
CA LEU A 588 -23.69 13.36 10.71
C LEU A 588 -24.73 12.73 9.76
N ASP A 589 -24.97 13.31 8.59
CA ASP A 589 -25.89 12.75 7.59
C ASP A 589 -25.43 11.33 7.17
N ILE A 590 -24.14 11.17 6.83
CA ILE A 590 -23.52 9.88 6.51
C ILE A 590 -23.62 8.92 7.71
N ALA A 591 -23.41 9.40 8.92
CA ALA A 591 -23.47 8.60 10.14
C ALA A 591 -24.88 8.04 10.43
N GLN A 592 -25.94 8.74 9.98
CA GLN A 592 -27.31 8.22 10.01
C GLN A 592 -27.58 7.23 8.88
N ASP A 593 -27.19 7.56 7.64
CA ASP A 593 -27.36 6.68 6.47
C ASP A 593 -26.74 5.29 6.70
N LEU A 594 -25.51 5.26 7.23
CA LEU A 594 -24.76 4.02 7.54
C LEU A 594 -25.13 3.43 8.91
N LYS A 595 -25.85 4.17 9.77
CA LYS A 595 -26.21 3.80 11.16
C LYS A 595 -24.99 3.55 12.07
N ILE A 596 -23.99 4.43 11.96
CA ILE A 596 -22.69 4.34 12.65
C ILE A 596 -22.43 5.47 13.66
N LEU A 597 -23.42 6.33 13.93
CA LEU A 597 -23.28 7.42 14.90
C LEU A 597 -22.73 6.95 16.28
N PRO A 598 -23.21 5.86 16.91
CA PRO A 598 -22.65 5.40 18.19
C PRO A 598 -21.15 5.08 18.12
N GLN A 599 -20.67 4.52 17.01
CA GLN A 599 -19.28 4.16 16.78
C GLN A 599 -18.41 5.42 16.54
N LEU A 600 -18.92 6.42 15.82
CA LEU A 600 -18.22 7.70 15.65
C LEU A 600 -18.15 8.49 16.96
N LEU A 601 -19.15 8.37 17.84
CA LEU A 601 -19.15 8.99 19.16
C LEU A 601 -18.20 8.31 20.17
N GLN A 602 -17.57 7.19 19.81
CA GLN A 602 -16.53 6.52 20.60
C GLN A 602 -15.10 6.93 20.17
N VAL A 603 -14.96 7.80 19.16
CA VAL A 603 -13.66 8.28 18.70
C VAL A 603 -13.08 9.26 19.73
N GLN A 604 -11.89 8.96 20.24
CA GLN A 604 -11.14 9.78 21.22
C GLN A 604 -10.49 11.01 20.56
N GLN A 605 -11.33 11.88 19.99
CA GLN A 605 -11.00 13.18 19.42
C GLN A 605 -12.08 14.17 19.88
N PHE A 606 -12.06 14.52 21.17
CA PHE A 606 -13.20 15.12 21.87
C PHE A 606 -13.75 16.37 21.19
N VAL A 607 -12.92 17.26 20.62
CA VAL A 607 -13.38 18.45 19.86
C VAL A 607 -14.35 18.07 18.71
N PHE A 608 -14.04 17.03 17.94
CA PHE A 608 -14.93 16.51 16.89
C PHE A 608 -16.15 15.81 17.47
N THR A 609 -15.92 14.94 18.45
CA THR A 609 -16.94 14.06 19.05
C THR A 609 -18.02 14.86 19.81
N ILE A 610 -17.63 15.93 20.51
CA ILE A 610 -18.54 16.84 21.22
C ILE A 610 -19.38 17.67 20.24
N ASP A 611 -18.79 18.16 19.12
CA ASP A 611 -19.55 18.87 18.07
C ASP A 611 -20.54 17.94 17.35
N LEU A 612 -20.13 16.69 17.08
CA LEU A 612 -20.99 15.65 16.54
C LEU A 612 -22.16 15.33 17.48
N ALA A 613 -21.88 15.19 18.79
CA ALA A 613 -22.89 14.94 19.82
C ALA A 613 -23.88 16.10 19.96
N ALA A 614 -23.38 17.33 20.00
CA ALA A 614 -24.18 18.55 20.06
C ALA A 614 -25.12 18.67 18.85
N LEU A 615 -24.60 18.41 17.64
CA LEU A 615 -25.42 18.45 16.41
C LEU A 615 -26.40 17.27 16.32
N ALA A 616 -26.01 16.08 16.73
CA ALA A 616 -26.90 14.92 16.80
C ALA A 616 -28.05 15.15 17.77
N SER A 617 -27.79 15.76 18.93
CA SER A 617 -28.83 16.18 19.89
C SER A 617 -29.78 17.21 19.29
N ARG A 618 -29.27 18.20 18.55
CA ARG A 618 -30.09 19.22 17.86
C ARG A 618 -30.96 18.64 16.73
N ARG A 619 -30.70 17.41 16.29
CA ARG A 619 -31.51 16.66 15.31
C ARG A 619 -32.23 15.46 15.95
N GLU A 620 -32.35 15.41 17.27
CA GLU A 620 -33.03 14.35 18.03
C GLU A 620 -32.42 12.93 17.88
N TYR A 621 -31.23 12.80 17.29
CA TYR A 621 -30.54 11.52 17.07
C TYR A 621 -29.74 11.03 18.29
N LEU A 622 -29.59 11.85 19.33
CA LEU A 622 -28.81 11.53 20.54
C LEU A 622 -29.45 12.12 21.79
N ASN A 623 -29.56 11.33 22.87
CA ASN A 623 -29.82 11.85 24.21
C ASN A 623 -28.50 12.39 24.80
N LEU A 624 -28.25 13.68 24.61
CA LEU A 624 -27.03 14.35 25.05
C LEU A 624 -26.86 14.37 26.57
N GLU A 625 -27.94 14.51 27.34
CA GLU A 625 -27.86 14.51 28.81
C GLU A 625 -27.29 13.18 29.33
N LYS A 626 -27.78 12.05 28.82
CA LYS A 626 -27.19 10.75 29.15
C LYS A 626 -25.77 10.62 28.60
N TRP A 627 -25.53 10.98 27.34
CA TRP A 627 -24.21 10.80 26.71
C TRP A 627 -23.11 11.59 27.44
N LEU A 628 -23.38 12.82 27.90
CA LEU A 628 -22.47 13.59 28.74
C LEU A 628 -22.25 12.94 30.11
N GLN A 629 -23.30 12.43 30.76
CA GLN A 629 -23.16 11.73 32.05
C GLN A 629 -22.29 10.47 31.93
N ASP A 630 -22.50 9.67 30.88
CA ASP A 630 -21.72 8.46 30.61
C ASP A 630 -20.23 8.81 30.34
N ASN A 631 -19.94 9.81 29.49
CA ASN A 631 -18.56 10.20 29.17
C ASN A 631 -17.85 10.90 30.34
N ILE A 632 -18.54 11.73 31.14
CA ILE A 632 -17.96 12.31 32.36
C ILE A 632 -17.62 11.22 33.39
N ALA A 633 -18.42 10.15 33.47
CA ALA A 633 -18.13 9.01 34.34
C ALA A 633 -16.97 8.12 33.84
N GLU A 634 -16.72 8.07 32.53
CA GLU A 634 -15.60 7.31 31.93
C GLU A 634 -14.28 8.10 31.91
N TYR A 635 -14.30 9.38 31.54
CA TYR A 635 -13.11 10.19 31.26
C TYR A 635 -12.79 11.25 32.32
N GLY A 636 -13.75 11.68 33.13
CA GLY A 636 -13.54 12.66 34.22
C GLY A 636 -13.17 14.07 33.76
N ASP A 637 -12.40 14.77 34.60
CA ASP A 637 -12.06 16.19 34.46
C ASP A 637 -11.52 16.64 33.08
N PRO A 638 -10.68 15.86 32.36
CA PRO A 638 -10.26 16.22 31.00
C PRO A 638 -11.42 16.40 30.02
N PHE A 639 -12.45 15.56 30.10
CA PHE A 639 -13.64 15.67 29.24
C PHE A 639 -14.54 16.84 29.66
N ILE A 640 -14.57 17.18 30.95
CA ILE A 640 -15.23 18.40 31.46
C ILE A 640 -14.53 19.65 30.90
N HIS A 641 -13.19 19.67 30.87
CA HIS A 641 -12.40 20.76 30.30
C HIS A 641 -12.72 20.97 28.81
N ASP A 642 -12.65 19.90 28.00
CA ASP A 642 -12.95 19.97 26.57
C ASP A 642 -14.40 20.37 26.28
N CYS A 643 -15.36 20.02 27.15
CA CYS A 643 -16.73 20.52 27.06
C CYS A 643 -16.83 22.04 27.33
N LEU A 644 -16.06 22.57 28.28
CA LEU A 644 -16.03 24.00 28.59
C LEU A 644 -15.34 24.80 27.47
N ASP A 645 -14.22 24.32 26.95
CA ASP A 645 -13.52 24.90 25.79
C ASP A 645 -14.40 24.89 24.54
N PHE A 646 -15.14 23.80 24.29
CA PHE A 646 -16.11 23.72 23.20
C PHE A 646 -17.20 24.80 23.33
N LEU A 647 -17.82 24.94 24.52
CA LEU A 647 -18.82 25.99 24.76
C LEU A 647 -18.23 27.39 24.56
N HIS A 648 -17.08 27.67 25.17
CA HIS A 648 -16.41 28.96 25.09
C HIS A 648 -16.06 29.32 23.63
N SER A 649 -15.51 28.37 22.88
CA SER A 649 -15.20 28.52 21.45
C SER A 649 -16.47 28.79 20.63
N LYS A 650 -17.56 28.04 20.84
CA LYS A 650 -18.83 28.24 20.11
C LYS A 650 -19.47 29.60 20.44
N MET A 651 -19.50 30.03 21.70
CA MET A 651 -20.05 31.33 22.11
C MET A 651 -19.21 32.51 21.61
N GLY A 652 -17.88 32.39 21.66
CA GLY A 652 -16.95 33.36 21.08
C GLY A 652 -17.15 33.50 19.57
N MET A 653 -17.30 32.37 18.86
CA MET A 653 -17.67 32.37 17.44
C MET A 653 -19.00 33.10 17.22
N GLU A 654 -20.10 32.72 17.91
CA GLU A 654 -21.41 33.40 17.75
C GLU A 654 -21.32 34.92 17.93
N THR A 655 -20.61 35.40 18.97
CA THR A 655 -20.38 36.82 19.21
C THR A 655 -19.75 37.53 18.01
N THR A 656 -18.81 36.88 17.31
CA THR A 656 -18.22 37.43 16.08
C THR A 656 -19.15 37.34 14.87
N ARG A 657 -20.02 36.33 14.76
CA ARG A 657 -20.97 36.17 13.63
C ARG A 657 -21.95 37.32 13.54
N ASP A 658 -22.41 37.82 14.68
CA ASP A 658 -23.35 38.94 14.75
C ASP A 658 -22.70 40.29 14.39
N THR A 659 -21.35 40.36 14.39
CA THR A 659 -20.59 41.55 13.95
C THR A 659 -20.10 41.48 12.50
N ASN A 660 -19.68 40.31 12.00
CA ASN A 660 -19.08 40.13 10.68
C ASN A 660 -19.86 39.08 9.87
N GLY A 661 -20.65 39.54 8.91
CA GLY A 661 -21.50 38.68 8.08
C GLY A 661 -20.72 37.76 7.12
N ASN A 662 -21.38 36.63 6.79
CA ASN A 662 -21.12 35.67 5.71
C ASN A 662 -19.94 34.68 5.77
N ASN A 663 -18.87 34.88 6.54
CA ASN A 663 -17.79 33.86 6.64
C ASN A 663 -17.83 33.14 7.99
N PHE A 664 -18.35 31.91 8.00
CA PHE A 664 -18.52 31.10 9.21
C PHE A 664 -17.84 29.73 9.09
N SER A 665 -16.92 29.43 10.01
CA SER A 665 -16.11 28.19 10.03
C SER A 665 -16.72 27.02 10.82
N SER A 666 -17.94 27.17 11.38
CA SER A 666 -18.55 26.10 12.19
C SER A 666 -20.07 26.21 12.30
N VAL A 667 -20.73 25.08 12.56
CA VAL A 667 -22.18 24.97 12.75
C VAL A 667 -22.61 25.64 14.06
N ARG A 668 -23.72 26.40 14.01
CA ARG A 668 -24.30 27.11 15.15
C ARG A 668 -24.79 26.14 16.25
N LEU A 669 -24.39 26.39 17.49
CA LEU A 669 -24.91 25.69 18.68
C LEU A 669 -26.33 26.21 18.98
N SER A 670 -27.28 25.35 19.33
CA SER A 670 -28.60 25.81 19.78
C SER A 670 -28.61 26.08 21.29
N MET A 671 -29.36 27.09 21.72
CA MET A 671 -29.46 27.47 23.14
C MET A 671 -29.95 26.31 24.03
N GLU A 672 -30.84 25.46 23.51
CA GLU A 672 -31.32 24.24 24.19
C GLU A 672 -30.18 23.24 24.45
N VAL A 673 -29.32 23.02 23.46
CA VAL A 673 -28.15 22.11 23.59
C VAL A 673 -27.11 22.72 24.53
N ALA A 674 -26.83 24.02 24.42
CA ALA A 674 -25.95 24.73 25.35
C ALA A 674 -26.48 24.65 26.81
N ALA A 675 -27.80 24.76 27.00
CA ALA A 675 -28.42 24.61 28.30
C ALA A 675 -28.29 23.17 28.86
N ILE A 676 -28.31 22.13 28.03
CA ILE A 676 -28.03 20.75 28.46
C ILE A 676 -26.58 20.61 28.94
N PHE A 677 -25.59 21.13 28.20
CA PHE A 677 -24.19 21.14 28.68
C PHE A 677 -24.07 21.88 30.02
N LEU A 678 -24.55 23.11 30.11
CA LEU A 678 -24.48 23.91 31.35
C LEU A 678 -25.18 23.23 32.52
N LYS A 679 -26.37 22.63 32.31
CA LYS A 679 -27.09 21.84 33.33
C LYS A 679 -26.23 20.69 33.88
N ILE A 680 -25.50 19.98 33.03
CA ILE A 680 -24.70 18.82 33.45
C ILE A 680 -23.39 19.27 34.11
N LEU A 681 -22.73 20.30 33.58
CA LEU A 681 -21.48 20.84 34.09
C LEU A 681 -21.66 21.61 35.43
N LEU A 682 -22.84 22.16 35.70
CA LEU A 682 -23.19 22.84 36.98
C LEU A 682 -23.65 21.89 38.10
N ASN A 683 -23.89 20.61 37.81
CA ASN A 683 -24.29 19.60 38.81
C ASN A 683 -23.10 18.73 39.26
N ARG A 684 -21.88 19.25 39.16
CA ARG A 684 -20.61 18.64 39.55
C ARG A 684 -19.68 19.65 40.19
#